data_AF-A0A937VCF6-F1
#
_entry.id   AF-A0A937VCF6-F1
#
_cell.length_a   1.000
_cell.length_b   1.000
_cell.length_c   1.000
_cell.angle_alpha   90.00
_cell.angle_beta   90.00
_cell.angle_gamma   90.00
#
_symmetry.space_group_name_H-M   'P 1'
#
loop_
_entity.id
_entity.type
_entity.pdbx_description
1 polymer ?
#
loop_
_entity_poly.entity_id
_entity_poly.type
_entity_poly.pdbx_seq_one_letter_code
_entity_poly.pdbx_strand_id
1 'polypeptide(L)'
;MRDEELGTRDEGRGTRDKEEPHTSSLIPHHSLDSLITNRRVLVLGGGNVAMDVARTARRLGAAEVHMACLESREKMPAHVWEIAEAEEEDIVLHPARTFKEVTSKDGQVTGVRCVEVNFRGFDANGRPDMDELPGTEHVLPADTVIFAIGQGVDTKLLGGAADLLSKRRTIAVDEETLQTSRPGLFAGGDAVTGTTFVIDAIAAGHKAAVSIDRYLRGEDLKAPRLSKLPAVELSAQEIAAELASGTVNRQGRTELRNRPATERVADFGEVAIALSEEEALAEAQRCLACGLCSECLECVRACQAKAIDHLMPEKLLDLNVGAVILAPGARPADPTYRGEYGYGRYPNVLTSIEFERMLSASGPWEGHLTRPSDGKEPVKIAFLQCVGSREQPPPNPHPGPPPPAGEGVGCGAQYCSSVCCMYATKEAVIAKEHAGGVQPTVFYLDMRAFGKDFDKYVERAEKEQGVRFLRCFVSAVKQRQKTKNLAITYLDDASTVAQQGRQHTEEFDLVVLSVGLRPAPQAQEMAQRLGVALRPDGYCQTMEFAPSATSVPGIFVAGAFRGPKDIPETVVEASAAAAQAAALLAPARGTLTRVKEYPLEREVQSEEERVGVFVCRCGINIAGTVNVPAAAEFAKSLPGVVYVDENLYTCSQDTQAKIRDKVLEHNLNRVVVASCTPRTHEPLFQDTIREAGLNPYLFEMTNIREQDSWVHKGEPEVATAKAKDMIAMAVAKARLRRPIHRQKFDLAHSALVIGGGLSGMTAALNLAEQGFEVYLVEKSDELGGHLRQIYYTLSGSDAQALLAETMRRVELNERIHVYTKATVQEVGGYVGKYRSTLLLDRNGQKVRLDLEHGVIIVATGAQKAVPTSY
;
A
#
# COMPACT_ATOMS: atom_id res chain seq x y z
N MET A 1 24.99 7.62 -28.69
CA MET A 1 25.53 8.71 -29.53
C MET A 1 26.76 9.24 -28.80
N ARG A 2 27.93 9.03 -29.41
CA ARG A 2 29.30 9.41 -28.98
C ARG A 2 29.92 8.66 -27.80
N ASP A 3 30.63 7.60 -28.18
CA ASP A 3 31.93 7.20 -27.61
C ASP A 3 32.95 8.34 -27.82
N GLU A 4 33.82 8.60 -26.84
CA GLU A 4 35.09 9.27 -27.08
C GLU A 4 36.15 8.84 -26.05
N GLU A 5 37.31 8.54 -26.61
CA GLU A 5 38.49 7.87 -26.05
C GLU A 5 39.25 8.77 -25.05
N LEU A 6 39.64 8.21 -23.90
CA LEU A 6 40.59 8.84 -22.99
C LEU A 6 42.02 8.51 -23.42
N GLY A 7 42.62 9.44 -24.16
CA GLY A 7 44.04 9.46 -24.48
C GLY A 7 44.91 9.74 -23.25
N THR A 8 45.95 8.94 -23.11
CA THR A 8 47.04 9.09 -22.14
C THR A 8 47.86 10.34 -22.43
N ARG A 9 47.96 11.25 -21.45
CA ARG A 9 48.93 12.35 -21.46
C ARG A 9 50.05 12.07 -20.46
N ASP A 10 51.23 11.92 -21.05
CA ASP A 10 52.55 11.92 -20.45
C ASP A 10 52.90 13.36 -20.05
N GLU A 11 53.10 13.63 -18.75
CA GLU A 11 53.60 14.91 -18.26
C GLU A 11 54.85 14.72 -17.39
N GLY A 12 55.92 15.38 -17.83
CA GLY A 12 57.29 15.28 -17.37
C GLY A 12 57.50 15.55 -15.88
N ARG A 13 58.34 14.71 -15.28
CA ARG A 13 58.92 14.92 -13.95
C ARG A 13 59.94 16.06 -13.99
N GLY A 14 59.56 17.20 -13.41
CA GLY A 14 60.47 18.27 -13.01
C GLY A 14 61.06 18.00 -11.63
N THR A 15 62.38 18.13 -11.53
CA THR A 15 63.24 17.97 -10.36
C THR A 15 62.92 18.93 -9.22
N ARG A 16 62.82 18.42 -7.98
CA ARG A 16 63.19 19.15 -6.75
C ARG A 16 63.94 18.24 -5.80
N ASP A 17 65.21 18.58 -5.59
CA ASP A 17 66.11 18.00 -4.61
C ASP A 17 65.76 18.44 -3.17
N LYS A 18 66.23 17.59 -2.25
CA LYS A 18 66.52 17.78 -0.81
C LYS A 18 65.41 17.41 0.19
N GLU A 19 65.32 16.11 0.46
CA GLU A 19 65.01 15.60 1.80
C GLU A 19 66.07 14.58 2.24
N GLU A 20 66.36 14.61 3.54
CA GLU A 20 67.44 13.91 4.24
C GLU A 20 67.32 12.37 4.17
N PRO A 21 68.43 11.61 4.28
CA PRO A 21 68.40 10.16 4.12
C PRO A 21 67.93 9.50 5.42
N HIS A 22 66.62 9.26 5.54
CA HIS A 22 66.16 8.19 6.41
C HIS A 22 66.34 6.86 5.66
N THR A 23 67.45 6.19 5.96
CA THR A 23 67.75 4.82 5.56
C THR A 23 66.67 3.87 6.08
N SER A 24 65.63 3.62 5.28
CA SER A 24 64.87 2.39 5.33
C SER A 24 65.43 1.47 4.25
N SER A 25 66.22 0.50 4.66
CA SER A 25 66.67 -0.59 3.80
C SER A 25 65.47 -1.46 3.42
N LEU A 26 64.73 -1.06 2.37
CA LEU A 26 63.80 -1.97 1.71
C LEU A 26 64.63 -3.09 1.06
N ILE A 27 64.53 -4.27 1.66
CA ILE A 27 65.12 -5.50 1.14
C ILE A 27 64.55 -5.74 -0.27
N PRO A 28 65.37 -5.90 -1.33
CA PRO A 28 64.86 -6.15 -2.68
C PRO A 28 64.06 -7.46 -2.73
N HIS A 29 62.97 -7.51 -3.52
CA HIS A 29 62.01 -8.64 -3.57
C HIS A 29 62.65 -10.04 -3.67
N HIS A 30 63.76 -10.20 -4.41
CA HIS A 30 64.50 -11.48 -4.50
C HIS A 30 65.11 -11.98 -3.18
N SER A 31 65.20 -11.14 -2.15
CA SER A 31 65.76 -11.49 -0.84
C SER A 31 64.70 -11.94 0.18
N LEU A 32 63.41 -11.70 -0.04
CA LEU A 32 62.35 -12.13 0.89
C LEU A 32 62.03 -13.63 0.75
N ASP A 33 61.99 -14.16 -0.47
CA ASP A 33 61.77 -15.59 -0.71
C ASP A 33 62.84 -16.45 -0.01
N SER A 34 64.09 -15.99 -0.04
CA SER A 34 65.22 -16.67 0.64
C SER A 34 65.10 -16.73 2.17
N LEU A 35 64.29 -15.85 2.77
CA LEU A 35 64.02 -15.81 4.21
C LEU A 35 62.82 -16.70 4.60
N ILE A 36 62.04 -17.20 3.65
CA ILE A 36 60.80 -17.92 3.92
C ILE A 36 60.86 -19.36 3.38
N THR A 37 61.33 -19.55 2.15
CA THR A 37 61.33 -20.86 1.49
C THR A 37 62.19 -21.88 2.25
N ASN A 38 61.63 -23.06 2.54
CA ASN A 38 62.24 -24.14 3.31
C ASN A 38 62.71 -23.74 4.74
N ARG A 39 62.12 -22.69 5.32
CA ARG A 39 62.40 -22.24 6.70
C ARG A 39 61.21 -22.49 7.62
N ARG A 40 61.45 -22.48 8.93
CA ARG A 40 60.41 -22.41 9.97
C ARG A 40 60.06 -20.95 10.23
N VAL A 41 58.81 -20.58 9.97
CA VAL A 41 58.32 -19.20 10.13
C VAL A 41 57.42 -19.11 11.34
N LEU A 42 57.69 -18.18 12.25
CA LEU A 42 56.79 -17.86 13.37
C LEU A 42 56.19 -16.46 13.19
N VAL A 43 54.87 -16.39 13.06
CA VAL A 43 54.11 -15.14 12.98
C VAL A 43 53.59 -14.77 14.37
N LEU A 44 53.83 -13.54 14.80
CA LEU A 44 53.37 -13.02 16.09
C LEU A 44 52.17 -12.10 15.86
N GLY A 45 50.98 -12.53 16.26
CA GLY A 45 49.71 -11.81 16.10
C GLY A 45 48.50 -12.73 15.95
N GLY A 46 47.31 -12.26 16.34
CA GLY A 46 46.06 -13.05 16.33
C GLY A 46 44.95 -12.55 15.40
N GLY A 47 45.17 -11.46 14.67
CA GLY A 47 44.16 -10.83 13.78
C GLY A 47 44.25 -11.28 12.31
N ASN A 48 43.34 -10.80 11.47
CA ASN A 48 43.29 -11.14 10.03
C ASN A 48 44.64 -10.93 9.32
N VAL A 49 45.36 -9.84 9.62
CA VAL A 49 46.71 -9.59 9.07
C VAL A 49 47.68 -10.73 9.41
N ALA A 50 47.62 -11.27 10.62
CA ALA A 50 48.48 -12.38 11.01
C ALA A 50 48.13 -13.66 10.26
N MET A 51 46.83 -13.90 9.99
CA MET A 51 46.37 -15.03 9.16
C MET A 51 46.90 -14.89 7.73
N ASP A 52 46.75 -13.72 7.12
CA ASP A 52 47.25 -13.44 5.78
C ASP A 52 48.76 -13.66 5.68
N VAL A 53 49.52 -13.16 6.66
CA VAL A 53 50.98 -13.31 6.71
C VAL A 53 51.36 -14.80 6.84
N ALA A 54 50.71 -15.55 7.72
CA ALA A 54 51.03 -16.96 7.94
C ALA A 54 50.71 -17.82 6.71
N ARG A 55 49.54 -17.62 6.10
CA ARG A 55 49.11 -18.32 4.89
C ARG A 55 49.95 -17.94 3.68
N THR A 56 50.35 -16.67 3.58
CA THR A 56 51.31 -16.21 2.56
C THR A 56 52.68 -16.86 2.75
N ALA A 57 53.19 -16.93 3.98
CA ALA A 57 54.46 -17.61 4.26
C ALA A 57 54.40 -19.09 3.86
N ARG A 58 53.25 -19.75 4.10
CA ARG A 58 53.02 -21.13 3.67
C ARG A 58 53.07 -21.26 2.14
N ARG A 59 52.40 -20.36 1.40
CA ARG A 59 52.40 -20.31 -0.08
C ARG A 59 53.76 -20.01 -0.70
N LEU A 60 54.60 -19.23 -0.02
CA LEU A 60 55.99 -18.97 -0.43
C LEU A 60 56.95 -20.14 -0.15
N GLY A 61 56.43 -21.28 0.31
CA GLY A 61 57.18 -22.53 0.50
C GLY A 61 57.86 -22.65 1.85
N ALA A 62 57.37 -22.01 2.91
CA ALA A 62 57.84 -22.27 4.27
C ALA A 62 57.65 -23.75 4.63
N ALA A 63 58.68 -24.35 5.24
CA ALA A 63 58.65 -25.75 5.65
C ALA A 63 57.60 -25.98 6.76
N GLU A 64 57.59 -25.08 7.74
CA GLU A 64 56.64 -25.05 8.85
C GLU A 64 56.24 -23.60 9.12
N VAL A 65 54.95 -23.36 9.40
CA VAL A 65 54.45 -22.04 9.80
C VAL A 65 53.73 -22.18 11.12
N HIS A 66 54.16 -21.39 12.08
CA HIS A 66 53.60 -21.30 13.42
C HIS A 66 53.05 -19.89 13.62
N MET A 67 51.98 -19.76 14.40
CA MET A 67 51.44 -18.46 14.82
C MET A 67 51.32 -18.40 16.32
N ALA A 68 51.77 -17.34 16.98
CA ALA A 68 51.54 -17.13 18.41
C ALA A 68 50.81 -15.79 18.66
N CYS A 69 49.83 -15.81 19.57
CA CYS A 69 49.03 -14.63 19.91
C CYS A 69 48.61 -14.62 21.38
N LEU A 70 48.28 -13.43 21.90
CA LEU A 70 47.91 -13.23 23.31
C LEU A 70 46.54 -13.84 23.61
N GLU A 71 45.65 -13.84 22.63
CA GLU A 71 44.25 -14.24 22.75
C GLU A 71 44.09 -15.75 22.85
N SER A 72 43.06 -16.21 23.57
CA SER A 72 42.65 -17.61 23.49
C SER A 72 42.06 -17.92 22.11
N ARG A 73 41.99 -19.20 21.73
CA ARG A 73 41.50 -19.63 20.40
C ARG A 73 40.11 -19.09 20.06
N GLU A 74 39.23 -18.97 21.06
CA GLU A 74 37.86 -18.48 20.93
C GLU A 74 37.75 -16.96 20.87
N LYS A 75 38.79 -16.26 21.33
CA LYS A 75 38.85 -14.79 21.41
C LYS A 75 39.80 -14.16 20.39
N MET A 76 40.40 -14.96 19.52
CA MET A 76 41.24 -14.45 18.44
C MET A 76 40.46 -13.42 17.62
N PRO A 77 41.03 -12.24 17.32
CA PRO A 77 40.33 -11.20 16.55
C PRO A 77 40.18 -11.55 15.07
N ALA A 78 40.87 -12.58 14.58
CA ALA A 78 40.70 -13.05 13.22
C ALA A 78 39.32 -13.70 12.99
N HIS A 79 38.83 -13.67 11.75
CA HIS A 79 37.58 -14.33 11.39
C HIS A 79 37.66 -15.85 11.60
N VAL A 80 36.60 -16.44 12.16
CA VAL A 80 36.57 -17.87 12.52
C VAL A 80 36.90 -18.78 11.31
N TRP A 81 36.43 -18.42 10.11
CA TRP A 81 36.73 -19.16 8.89
C TRP A 81 38.19 -19.00 8.44
N GLU A 82 38.81 -17.82 8.60
CA GLU A 82 40.24 -17.65 8.28
C GLU A 82 41.14 -18.47 9.20
N ILE A 83 40.76 -18.58 10.47
CA ILE A 83 41.49 -19.43 11.42
C ILE A 83 41.39 -20.91 11.02
N ALA A 84 40.18 -21.36 10.64
CA ALA A 84 39.98 -22.72 10.15
C ALA A 84 40.75 -22.99 8.85
N GLU A 85 40.74 -22.06 7.90
CA GLU A 85 41.52 -22.16 6.66
C GLU A 85 43.03 -22.21 6.89
N ALA A 86 43.53 -21.48 7.89
CA ALA A 86 44.93 -21.53 8.28
C ALA A 86 45.30 -22.90 8.87
N GLU A 87 44.47 -23.45 9.76
CA GLU A 87 44.64 -24.81 10.32
C GLU A 87 44.59 -25.89 9.22
N GLU A 88 43.69 -25.75 8.25
CA GLU A 88 43.61 -26.62 7.05
C GLU A 88 44.86 -26.57 6.16
N GLU A 89 45.60 -25.44 6.15
CA GLU A 89 46.85 -25.24 5.40
C GLU A 89 48.10 -25.69 6.19
N ASP A 90 47.90 -26.47 7.27
CA ASP A 90 48.90 -26.98 8.21
C ASP A 90 49.64 -25.88 9.01
N ILE A 91 48.98 -24.74 9.27
CA ILE A 91 49.54 -23.69 10.11
C ILE A 91 49.26 -24.01 11.58
N VAL A 92 50.32 -24.08 12.39
CA VAL A 92 50.22 -24.45 13.81
C VAL A 92 49.92 -23.22 14.64
N LEU A 93 48.72 -23.17 15.22
CA LEU A 93 48.30 -22.06 16.07
C LEU A 93 48.71 -22.29 17.52
N HIS A 94 49.32 -21.26 18.07
CA HIS A 94 49.77 -21.18 19.44
C HIS A 94 49.05 -20.02 20.17
N PRO A 95 47.75 -20.18 20.52
CA PRO A 95 47.00 -19.16 21.25
C PRO A 95 47.50 -19.01 22.70
N ALA A 96 47.03 -17.95 23.36
CA ALA A 96 47.27 -17.64 24.77
C ALA A 96 48.77 -17.57 25.14
N ARG A 97 49.59 -16.96 24.29
CA ARG A 97 51.04 -16.83 24.48
C ARG A 97 51.53 -15.41 24.23
N THR A 98 52.37 -14.92 25.14
CA THR A 98 53.19 -13.72 24.90
C THR A 98 54.63 -14.12 24.58
N PHE A 99 55.39 -13.22 23.96
CA PHE A 99 56.79 -13.41 23.63
C PHE A 99 57.68 -12.54 24.53
N LYS A 100 58.80 -13.09 25.01
CA LYS A 100 59.78 -12.38 25.85
C LYS A 100 61.02 -11.95 25.09
N GLU A 101 61.58 -12.85 24.28
CA GLU A 101 62.79 -12.60 23.52
C GLU A 101 62.82 -13.40 22.21
N VAL A 102 63.40 -12.81 21.17
CA VAL A 102 63.82 -13.55 19.97
C VAL A 102 65.18 -14.16 20.27
N THR A 103 65.26 -15.49 20.25
CA THR A 103 66.52 -16.22 20.45
C THR A 103 67.32 -16.21 19.15
N SER A 104 68.63 -15.98 19.25
CA SER A 104 69.53 -15.96 18.10
C SER A 104 70.87 -16.61 18.42
N LYS A 105 71.48 -17.24 17.43
CA LYS A 105 72.85 -17.78 17.49
C LYS A 105 73.61 -17.38 16.23
N ASP A 106 74.82 -16.85 16.40
CA ASP A 106 75.69 -16.40 15.31
C ASP A 106 75.01 -15.41 14.33
N GLY A 107 74.13 -14.55 14.86
CA GLY A 107 73.39 -13.56 14.09
C GLY A 107 72.18 -14.09 13.31
N GLN A 108 71.83 -15.38 13.45
CA GLN A 108 70.64 -16.00 12.86
C GLN A 108 69.59 -16.29 13.94
N VAL A 109 68.31 -16.11 13.59
CA VAL A 109 67.20 -16.40 14.49
C VAL A 109 67.08 -17.92 14.68
N THR A 110 66.87 -18.34 15.93
CA THR A 110 66.70 -19.76 16.30
C THR A 110 65.31 -20.07 16.85
N GLY A 111 64.53 -19.05 17.20
CA GLY A 111 63.18 -19.18 17.73
C GLY A 111 62.77 -17.99 18.60
N VAL A 112 61.60 -18.07 19.21
CA VAL A 112 61.07 -17.04 20.13
C VAL A 112 60.74 -17.69 21.46
N ARG A 113 61.21 -17.11 22.56
CA ARG A 113 60.85 -17.52 23.91
C ARG A 113 59.46 -17.01 24.23
N CYS A 114 58.53 -17.93 24.46
CA CYS A 114 57.14 -17.66 24.76
C CYS A 114 56.77 -18.17 26.16
N VAL A 115 55.76 -17.55 26.75
CA VAL A 115 55.12 -17.99 27.99
C VAL A 115 53.61 -17.97 27.79
N GLU A 116 52.90 -18.93 28.37
CA GLU A 116 51.44 -18.92 28.32
C GLU A 116 50.88 -17.78 29.18
N VAL A 117 49.80 -17.17 28.73
CA VAL A 117 49.17 -16.01 29.38
C VAL A 117 47.67 -16.16 29.50
N ASN A 118 47.13 -15.57 30.56
CA ASN A 118 45.70 -15.30 30.68
C ASN A 118 45.42 -13.86 30.25
N PHE A 119 45.14 -13.64 28.97
CA PHE A 119 44.88 -12.32 28.41
C PHE A 119 43.43 -11.87 28.62
N ARG A 120 43.27 -10.69 29.24
CA ARG A 120 41.97 -10.09 29.59
C ARG A 120 41.55 -8.95 28.64
N GLY A 121 42.41 -8.58 27.70
CA GLY A 121 42.17 -7.47 26.76
C GLY A 121 43.17 -6.34 26.96
N PHE A 122 42.90 -5.18 26.36
CA PHE A 122 43.73 -3.99 26.50
C PHE A 122 43.11 -3.00 27.50
N ASP A 123 43.95 -2.39 28.33
CA ASP A 123 43.54 -1.35 29.28
C ASP A 123 43.18 -0.01 28.57
N ALA A 124 42.74 0.99 29.34
CA ALA A 124 42.36 2.31 28.82
C ALA A 124 43.50 3.07 28.11
N ASN A 125 44.76 2.65 28.30
CA ASN A 125 45.95 3.21 27.65
C ASN A 125 46.45 2.33 26.48
N GLY A 126 45.72 1.28 26.13
CA GLY A 126 46.08 0.35 25.05
C GLY A 126 47.19 -0.64 25.44
N ARG A 127 47.45 -0.85 26.73
CA ARG A 127 48.43 -1.85 27.20
C ARG A 127 47.75 -3.20 27.40
N PRO A 128 48.39 -4.33 27.03
CA PRO A 128 47.82 -5.64 27.25
C PRO A 128 47.70 -5.93 28.74
N ASP A 129 46.50 -6.25 29.21
CA ASP A 129 46.24 -6.77 30.55
C ASP A 129 46.27 -8.30 30.52
N MET A 130 47.31 -8.87 31.12
CA MET A 130 47.54 -10.31 31.14
C MET A 130 48.34 -10.74 32.36
N ASP A 131 48.12 -11.99 32.79
CA ASP A 131 49.01 -12.68 33.74
C ASP A 131 49.78 -13.78 33.02
N GLU A 132 51.09 -13.86 33.24
CA GLU A 132 51.92 -14.99 32.79
C GLU A 132 51.66 -16.22 33.67
N LEU A 133 51.48 -17.40 33.05
CA LEU A 133 51.36 -18.67 33.77
C LEU A 133 52.75 -19.21 34.14
N PRO A 134 53.10 -19.29 35.44
CA PRO A 134 54.43 -19.72 35.87
C PRO A 134 54.76 -21.16 35.42
N GLY A 135 56.00 -21.38 34.97
CA GLY A 135 56.49 -22.71 34.58
C GLY A 135 56.15 -23.16 33.14
N THR A 136 55.48 -22.30 32.36
CA THR A 136 55.09 -22.59 30.97
C THR A 136 56.07 -22.04 29.92
N GLU A 137 57.20 -21.49 30.35
CA GLU A 137 58.17 -20.84 29.47
C GLU A 137 58.90 -21.85 28.57
N HIS A 138 58.84 -21.64 27.26
CA HIS A 138 59.46 -22.50 26.25
C HIS A 138 59.90 -21.69 25.03
N VAL A 139 60.77 -22.26 24.20
CA VAL A 139 61.18 -21.63 22.94
C VAL A 139 60.42 -22.29 21.80
N LEU A 140 59.65 -21.51 21.04
CA LEU A 140 59.09 -21.93 19.77
C LEU A 140 60.17 -21.77 18.69
N PRO A 141 60.64 -22.87 18.08
CA PRO A 141 61.73 -22.80 17.11
C PRO A 141 61.27 -22.10 15.83
N ALA A 142 62.08 -21.19 15.32
CA ALA A 142 61.82 -20.45 14.09
C ALA A 142 63.13 -19.95 13.50
N ASP A 143 63.25 -19.99 12.19
CA ASP A 143 64.39 -19.41 11.46
C ASP A 143 64.05 -17.98 11.00
N THR A 144 62.76 -17.65 10.90
CA THR A 144 62.23 -16.33 10.54
C THR A 144 61.06 -15.99 11.45
N VAL A 145 61.06 -14.77 11.99
CA VAL A 145 59.99 -14.27 12.87
C VAL A 145 59.36 -13.05 12.22
N ILE A 146 58.04 -13.07 12.04
CA ILE A 146 57.29 -11.97 11.44
C ILE A 146 56.35 -11.38 12.49
N PHE A 147 56.52 -10.09 12.78
CA PHE A 147 55.61 -9.35 13.65
C PHE A 147 54.44 -8.82 12.82
N ALA A 148 53.24 -9.38 13.00
CA ALA A 148 52.03 -8.88 12.37
C ALA A 148 51.51 -7.68 13.17
N ILE A 149 52.09 -6.50 12.87
CA ILE A 149 51.75 -5.25 13.54
C ILE A 149 50.50 -4.62 12.94
N GLY A 150 49.67 -4.02 13.80
CA GLY A 150 48.52 -3.22 13.39
C GLY A 150 48.92 -1.88 12.75
N GLN A 151 47.92 -1.14 12.28
CA GLN A 151 48.11 0.17 11.65
C GLN A 151 47.79 1.30 12.65
N GLY A 152 48.41 2.46 12.46
CA GLY A 152 48.11 3.69 13.19
C GLY A 152 47.75 4.82 12.23
N VAL A 153 47.05 5.83 12.74
CA VAL A 153 46.68 7.01 11.94
C VAL A 153 47.92 7.83 11.61
N ASP A 154 48.17 8.10 10.32
CA ASP A 154 49.21 9.04 9.91
C ASP A 154 48.73 10.48 10.14
N THR A 155 49.32 11.12 11.16
CA THR A 155 48.97 12.49 11.57
C THR A 155 49.89 13.55 10.97
N LYS A 156 50.87 13.17 10.13
CA LYS A 156 51.85 14.12 9.56
C LYS A 156 51.18 15.22 8.73
N LEU A 157 50.11 14.89 8.00
CA LEU A 157 49.34 15.84 7.19
C LEU A 157 48.61 16.90 8.04
N LEU A 158 48.45 16.68 9.34
CA LEU A 158 47.82 17.64 10.25
C LEU A 158 48.80 18.71 10.76
N GLY A 159 50.07 18.67 10.35
CA GLY A 159 51.05 19.75 10.59
C GLY A 159 51.26 20.11 12.07
N GLY A 160 51.08 19.15 12.98
CA GLY A 160 51.22 19.37 14.43
C GLY A 160 49.97 19.86 15.16
N ALA A 161 48.78 19.82 14.53
CA ALA A 161 47.49 20.12 15.17
C ALA A 161 47.06 19.04 16.19
N ALA A 162 47.78 18.94 17.31
CA ALA A 162 47.51 17.99 18.38
C ALA A 162 46.15 18.23 19.08
N ASP A 163 45.60 19.44 18.97
CA ASP A 163 44.27 19.82 19.47
C ASP A 163 43.12 19.09 18.77
N LEU A 164 43.36 18.55 17.57
CA LEU A 164 42.40 17.75 16.81
C LEU A 164 42.44 16.27 17.16
N LEU A 165 43.37 15.82 18.00
CA LEU A 165 43.56 14.40 18.29
C LEU A 165 42.84 13.98 19.58
N SER A 166 42.23 12.81 19.52
CA SER A 166 41.68 12.10 20.67
C SER A 166 42.80 11.52 21.55
N LYS A 167 42.44 11.04 22.74
CA LYS A 167 43.37 10.32 23.64
C LYS A 167 43.98 9.06 23.00
N ARG A 168 43.35 8.52 21.95
CA ARG A 168 43.83 7.35 21.18
C ARG A 168 44.68 7.71 19.97
N ARG A 169 45.07 8.99 19.81
CA ARG A 169 45.79 9.52 18.63
C ARG A 169 45.02 9.37 17.30
N THR A 170 43.70 9.26 17.35
CA THR A 170 42.80 9.41 16.20
C THR A 170 42.27 10.85 16.13
N ILE A 171 41.64 11.27 15.04
CA ILE A 171 41.02 12.60 14.91
C ILE A 171 39.71 12.64 15.70
N ALA A 172 39.58 13.62 16.59
CA ALA A 172 38.37 13.87 17.38
C ALA A 172 37.34 14.65 16.56
N VAL A 173 36.10 14.14 16.54
CA VAL A 173 34.96 14.75 15.84
C VAL A 173 33.68 14.65 16.68
N ASP A 174 32.70 15.49 16.40
CA ASP A 174 31.32 15.30 16.84
C ASP A 174 30.75 14.07 16.12
N GLU A 175 30.28 13.08 16.89
CA GLU A 175 29.87 11.78 16.36
C GLU A 175 28.73 11.89 15.35
N GLU A 176 27.91 12.93 15.45
CA GLU A 176 26.79 13.15 14.55
C GLU A 176 27.28 13.82 13.26
N THR A 177 27.95 14.96 13.32
CA THR A 177 28.33 15.77 12.16
C THR A 177 29.64 15.38 11.51
N LEU A 178 30.46 14.58 12.21
CA LEU A 178 31.84 14.29 11.85
C LEU A 178 32.71 15.56 11.69
N GLN A 179 32.25 16.69 12.23
CA GLN A 179 33.00 17.92 12.29
C GLN A 179 33.98 17.88 13.46
N THR A 180 35.21 18.32 13.23
CA THR A 180 36.21 18.48 14.29
C THR A 180 35.88 19.68 15.19
N SER A 181 36.70 19.93 16.22
CA SER A 181 36.63 21.15 17.02
C SER A 181 36.87 22.44 16.21
N ARG A 182 37.40 22.35 14.98
CA ARG A 182 37.57 23.47 14.06
C ARG A 182 36.41 23.53 13.06
N PRO A 183 35.61 24.62 13.05
CA PRO A 183 34.51 24.78 12.09
C PRO A 183 34.99 24.67 10.64
N GLY A 184 34.22 23.94 9.83
CA GLY A 184 34.51 23.69 8.42
C GLY A 184 35.53 22.56 8.15
N LEU A 185 36.11 21.95 9.19
CA LEU A 185 37.00 20.78 9.06
C LEU A 185 36.29 19.52 9.54
N PHE A 186 36.21 18.51 8.66
CA PHE A 186 35.52 17.24 8.88
C PHE A 186 36.49 16.07 8.73
N ALA A 187 36.26 14.98 9.46
CA ALA A 187 37.04 13.76 9.35
C ALA A 187 36.15 12.52 9.51
N GLY A 188 36.49 11.42 8.84
CA GLY A 188 35.74 10.17 8.89
C GLY A 188 36.64 8.95 8.64
N GLY A 189 36.05 7.76 8.78
CA GLY A 189 36.74 6.48 8.63
C GLY A 189 37.79 6.23 9.72
N ASP A 190 38.79 5.42 9.39
CA ASP A 190 39.82 4.93 10.31
C ASP A 190 40.61 6.05 11.00
N ALA A 191 40.72 7.21 10.34
CA ALA A 191 41.33 8.39 10.93
C ALA A 191 40.62 8.85 12.21
N VAL A 192 39.32 8.57 12.35
CA VAL A 192 38.49 8.92 13.51
C VAL A 192 38.31 7.72 14.44
N THR A 193 37.89 6.58 13.90
CA THR A 193 37.47 5.40 14.67
C THR A 193 38.64 4.49 15.07
N GLY A 194 39.79 4.62 14.40
CA GLY A 194 40.79 3.55 14.33
C GLY A 194 40.36 2.47 13.32
N THR A 195 41.18 1.42 13.19
CA THR A 195 40.96 0.33 12.22
C THR A 195 39.55 -0.26 12.39
N THR A 196 38.74 -0.15 11.34
CA THR A 196 37.35 -0.63 11.32
C THR A 196 37.04 -1.29 9.97
N PHE A 197 35.80 -1.74 9.74
CA PHE A 197 35.45 -2.32 8.46
C PHE A 197 35.36 -1.24 7.39
N VAL A 198 35.69 -1.62 6.15
CA VAL A 198 35.59 -0.72 4.98
C VAL A 198 34.19 -0.12 4.84
N ILE A 199 33.14 -0.87 5.21
CA ILE A 199 31.75 -0.40 5.18
C ILE A 199 31.50 0.76 6.16
N ASP A 200 32.15 0.75 7.32
CA ASP A 200 32.01 1.80 8.34
C ASP A 200 32.74 3.07 7.88
N ALA A 201 33.89 2.91 7.21
CA ALA A 201 34.60 4.02 6.58
C ALA A 201 33.78 4.66 5.45
N ILE A 202 33.13 3.85 4.60
CA ILE A 202 32.23 4.34 3.54
C ILE A 202 31.03 5.09 4.16
N ALA A 203 30.40 4.51 5.19
CA ALA A 203 29.28 5.14 5.89
C ALA A 203 29.67 6.47 6.53
N ALA A 204 30.86 6.55 7.14
CA ALA A 204 31.42 7.80 7.65
C ALA A 204 31.66 8.81 6.52
N GLY A 205 32.11 8.37 5.36
CA GLY A 205 32.26 9.20 4.16
C GLY A 205 30.94 9.84 3.71
N HIS A 206 29.86 9.04 3.58
CA HIS A 206 28.52 9.55 3.25
C HIS A 206 28.03 10.57 4.30
N LYS A 207 28.21 10.26 5.59
CA LYS A 207 27.82 11.12 6.69
C LYS A 207 28.58 12.44 6.73
N ALA A 208 29.87 12.41 6.45
CA ALA A 208 30.70 13.61 6.32
C ALA A 208 30.28 14.44 5.11
N ALA A 209 30.01 13.82 3.96
CA ALA A 209 29.58 14.50 2.75
C ALA A 209 28.27 15.29 2.94
N VAL A 210 27.28 14.69 3.62
CA VAL A 210 26.02 15.38 3.98
C VAL A 210 26.29 16.60 4.87
N SER A 211 27.18 16.44 5.84
CA SER A 211 27.53 17.54 6.77
C SER A 211 28.32 18.65 6.06
N ILE A 212 29.22 18.31 5.14
CA ILE A 212 29.95 19.26 4.30
C ILE A 212 28.98 20.04 3.40
N ASP A 213 28.06 19.36 2.72
CA ASP A 213 27.06 19.99 1.84
C ASP A 213 26.18 20.99 2.60
N ARG A 214 25.66 20.59 3.77
CA ARG A 214 24.90 21.48 4.67
C ARG A 214 25.72 22.68 5.13
N TYR A 215 26.98 22.45 5.52
CA TYR A 215 27.89 23.53 5.93
C TYR A 215 28.09 24.56 4.82
N LEU A 216 28.32 24.10 3.58
CA LEU A 216 28.51 24.96 2.42
C LEU A 216 27.26 25.76 2.03
N ARG A 217 26.06 25.26 2.36
CA ARG A 217 24.79 25.96 2.14
C ARG A 217 24.34 26.83 3.31
N GLY A 218 25.06 26.82 4.43
CA GLY A 218 24.65 27.51 5.65
C GLY A 218 23.44 26.89 6.36
N GLU A 219 23.20 25.60 6.14
CA GLU A 219 22.13 24.83 6.77
C GLU A 219 22.58 24.26 8.14
N ASP A 220 21.62 23.89 8.99
CA ASP A 220 21.91 23.24 10.27
C ASP A 220 22.50 21.83 10.07
N LEU A 221 23.73 21.62 10.56
CA LEU A 221 24.45 20.35 10.45
C LEU A 221 23.75 19.20 11.20
N LYS A 222 23.02 19.52 12.28
CA LYS A 222 22.28 18.58 13.12
C LYS A 222 20.79 18.49 12.75
N ALA A 223 20.37 19.13 11.65
CA ALA A 223 19.03 18.92 11.12
C ALA A 223 18.77 17.41 10.95
N PRO A 224 17.54 16.93 11.18
CA PRO A 224 17.19 15.51 11.07
C PRO A 224 17.82 14.90 9.82
N ARG A 225 18.59 13.83 10.02
CA ARG A 225 19.12 13.04 8.91
C ARG A 225 18.15 11.92 8.63
N LEU A 226 18.19 11.42 7.40
CA LEU A 226 17.46 10.23 7.02
C LEU A 226 17.64 9.15 8.07
N SER A 227 16.52 8.70 8.63
CA SER A 227 16.47 7.44 9.34
C SER A 227 16.91 6.32 8.40
N LYS A 228 17.36 5.19 8.95
CA LYS A 228 17.43 3.96 8.15
C LYS A 228 16.11 3.81 7.41
N LEU A 229 16.18 3.41 6.13
CA LEU A 229 14.98 3.03 5.41
C LEU A 229 14.20 2.03 6.27
N PRO A 230 12.86 2.13 6.31
CA PRO A 230 12.05 1.20 7.08
C PRO A 230 12.35 -0.21 6.59
N ALA A 231 13.05 -0.97 7.42
CA ALA A 231 13.20 -2.40 7.21
C ALA A 231 11.86 -3.05 7.57
N VAL A 232 11.44 -4.03 6.78
CA VAL A 232 10.30 -4.86 7.17
C VAL A 232 10.75 -5.70 8.35
N GLU A 233 10.32 -5.30 9.55
CA GLU A 233 10.46 -6.12 10.74
C GLU A 233 9.25 -7.04 10.82
N LEU A 234 9.38 -8.24 10.25
CA LEU A 234 8.37 -9.28 10.45
C LEU A 234 8.44 -9.78 11.89
N SER A 235 7.31 -9.74 12.58
CA SER A 235 7.15 -10.41 13.87
C SER A 235 7.36 -11.92 13.72
N ALA A 236 7.70 -12.58 14.83
CA ALA A 236 7.83 -14.04 14.84
C ALA A 236 6.56 -14.76 14.38
N GLN A 237 5.38 -14.13 14.55
CA GLN A 237 4.10 -14.64 14.10
C GLN A 237 3.92 -14.54 12.59
N GLU A 238 4.27 -13.40 11.99
CA GLU A 238 4.22 -13.22 10.53
C GLU A 238 5.19 -14.17 9.83
N ILE A 239 6.39 -14.35 10.37
CA ILE A 239 7.36 -15.34 9.87
C ILE A 239 6.77 -16.75 9.94
N ALA A 240 6.12 -17.11 11.06
CA ALA A 240 5.50 -18.42 11.21
C ALA A 240 4.31 -18.62 10.25
N ALA A 241 3.53 -17.58 9.98
CA ALA A 241 2.41 -17.62 9.04
C ALA A 241 2.87 -17.83 7.59
N GLU A 242 3.89 -17.10 7.14
CA GLU A 242 4.49 -17.22 5.80
C GLU A 242 5.17 -18.59 5.57
N LEU A 243 5.78 -19.15 6.63
CA LEU A 243 6.32 -20.51 6.59
C LEU A 243 5.20 -21.56 6.54
N ALA A 244 4.08 -21.33 7.24
CA ALA A 244 2.96 -22.26 7.29
C ALA A 244 2.12 -22.26 5.99
N SER A 245 2.04 -21.12 5.29
CA SER A 245 1.40 -21.01 3.98
C SER A 245 2.20 -21.67 2.86
N GLY A 246 3.49 -21.96 3.09
CA GLY A 246 4.41 -22.48 2.08
C GLY A 246 4.84 -21.43 1.05
N THR A 247 4.53 -20.15 1.29
CA THR A 247 4.96 -19.03 0.44
C THR A 247 6.49 -18.88 0.49
N VAL A 248 7.09 -19.14 1.66
CA VAL A 248 8.53 -19.02 1.90
C VAL A 248 9.05 -20.33 2.49
N ASN A 249 10.16 -20.84 1.95
CA ASN A 249 10.86 -22.00 2.52
C ASN A 249 12.14 -21.52 3.22
N ARG A 250 12.32 -21.93 4.48
CA ARG A 250 13.53 -21.60 5.23
C ARG A 250 14.71 -22.41 4.67
N GLN A 251 15.55 -21.75 3.89
CA GLN A 251 16.77 -22.32 3.33
C GLN A 251 17.99 -21.52 3.81
N GLY A 252 19.08 -22.23 4.13
CA GLY A 252 20.36 -21.59 4.46
C GLY A 252 20.98 -20.89 3.25
N ARG A 253 21.91 -19.97 3.52
CA ARG A 253 22.76 -19.36 2.49
C ARG A 253 23.54 -20.46 1.77
N THR A 254 23.68 -20.37 0.46
CA THR A 254 24.62 -21.24 -0.26
C THR A 254 26.03 -20.89 0.18
N GLU A 255 26.76 -21.86 0.73
CA GLU A 255 28.16 -21.65 1.16
C GLU A 255 29.09 -21.64 -0.04
N LEU A 256 30.05 -20.71 -0.05
CA LEU A 256 31.12 -20.69 -1.04
C LEU A 256 32.04 -21.89 -0.80
N ARG A 257 32.41 -22.57 -1.88
CA ARG A 257 33.36 -23.69 -1.83
C ARG A 257 34.77 -23.12 -1.93
N ASN A 258 35.68 -23.52 -1.05
CA ASN A 258 37.09 -23.19 -1.20
C ASN A 258 37.83 -24.25 -2.01
N ARG A 259 38.92 -23.87 -2.69
CA ARG A 259 39.89 -24.83 -3.22
C ARG A 259 40.44 -25.71 -2.10
N PRO A 260 40.78 -26.99 -2.36
CA PRO A 260 41.43 -27.84 -1.37
C PRO A 260 42.71 -27.20 -0.84
N ALA A 261 42.99 -27.35 0.45
CA ALA A 261 44.17 -26.74 1.09
C ALA A 261 45.49 -27.10 0.36
N THR A 262 45.60 -28.33 -0.14
CA THR A 262 46.76 -28.82 -0.93
C THR A 262 47.01 -28.01 -2.20
N GLU A 263 45.98 -27.39 -2.77
CA GLU A 263 46.09 -26.48 -3.90
C GLU A 263 46.29 -25.03 -3.44
N ARG A 264 45.62 -24.60 -2.37
CA ARG A 264 45.74 -23.23 -1.83
C ARG A 264 47.15 -22.87 -1.38
N VAL A 265 47.94 -23.86 -0.94
CA VAL A 265 49.34 -23.66 -0.52
C VAL A 265 50.33 -23.65 -1.68
N ALA A 266 49.92 -24.05 -2.88
CA ALA A 266 50.81 -24.19 -4.03
C ALA A 266 50.95 -22.89 -4.85
N ASP A 267 49.97 -21.98 -4.76
CA ASP A 267 49.92 -20.76 -5.56
C ASP A 267 49.13 -19.63 -4.85
N PHE A 268 49.04 -18.47 -5.51
CA PHE A 268 48.25 -17.31 -5.08
C PHE A 268 46.94 -17.17 -5.88
N GLY A 269 46.44 -18.27 -6.45
CA GLY A 269 45.16 -18.31 -7.13
C GLY A 269 43.98 -18.06 -6.18
N GLU A 270 42.82 -17.75 -6.74
CA GLU A 270 41.61 -17.47 -5.97
C GLU A 270 41.24 -18.65 -5.07
N VAL A 271 41.05 -18.38 -3.77
CA VAL A 271 40.76 -19.43 -2.76
C VAL A 271 39.29 -19.82 -2.79
N ALA A 272 38.40 -18.84 -2.82
CA ALA A 272 36.96 -19.04 -2.85
C ALA A 272 36.49 -19.24 -4.30
N ILE A 273 35.87 -20.38 -4.58
CA ILE A 273 35.27 -20.69 -5.87
C ILE A 273 33.92 -19.99 -5.93
N ALA A 274 33.72 -19.14 -6.95
CA ALA A 274 32.45 -18.47 -7.19
C ALA A 274 31.28 -19.47 -7.29
N LEU A 275 30.08 -18.99 -6.95
CA LEU A 275 28.86 -19.75 -7.19
C LEU A 275 28.72 -20.06 -8.69
N SER A 276 28.18 -21.22 -9.02
CA SER A 276 27.72 -21.46 -10.39
C SER A 276 26.63 -20.45 -10.76
N GLU A 277 26.38 -20.23 -12.05
CA GLU A 277 25.30 -19.34 -12.49
C GLU A 277 23.94 -19.77 -11.91
N GLU A 278 23.68 -21.07 -11.84
CA GLU A 278 22.47 -21.64 -11.25
C GLU A 278 22.38 -21.35 -9.74
N GLU A 279 23.47 -21.58 -8.99
CA GLU A 279 23.54 -21.29 -7.56
C GLU A 279 23.36 -19.78 -7.30
N ALA A 280 23.97 -18.92 -8.12
CA ALA A 280 23.86 -17.47 -8.00
C ALA A 280 22.43 -16.96 -8.29
N LEU A 281 21.77 -17.49 -9.32
CA LEU A 281 20.38 -17.15 -9.64
C LEU A 281 19.43 -17.62 -8.54
N ALA A 282 19.60 -18.83 -8.02
CA ALA A 282 18.81 -19.35 -6.91
C ALA A 282 18.98 -18.50 -5.63
N GLU A 283 20.23 -18.11 -5.33
CA GLU A 283 20.56 -17.25 -4.19
C GLU A 283 19.95 -15.85 -4.33
N ALA A 284 20.00 -15.26 -5.53
CA ALA A 284 19.42 -13.96 -5.83
C ALA A 284 17.88 -13.99 -5.74
N GLN A 285 17.23 -15.02 -6.29
CA GLN A 285 15.79 -15.23 -6.15
C GLN A 285 15.38 -15.36 -4.68
N ARG A 286 16.15 -16.12 -3.89
CA ARG A 286 15.89 -16.24 -2.44
C ARG A 286 16.04 -14.89 -1.72
N CYS A 287 17.04 -14.09 -2.09
CA CYS A 287 17.28 -12.77 -1.50
C CYS A 287 16.18 -11.75 -1.88
N LEU A 288 15.69 -11.80 -3.12
CA LEU A 288 14.66 -10.91 -3.62
C LEU A 288 13.23 -11.36 -3.28
N ALA A 289 13.03 -12.61 -2.85
CA ALA A 289 11.72 -13.14 -2.49
C ALA A 289 11.07 -12.46 -1.27
N CYS A 290 11.86 -11.83 -0.40
CA CYS A 290 11.39 -11.24 0.85
C CYS A 290 11.28 -9.71 0.86
N GLY A 291 11.64 -9.02 -0.23
CA GLY A 291 11.87 -7.58 -0.21
C GLY A 291 10.79 -6.76 -0.89
N LEU A 292 10.34 -5.70 -0.20
CA LEU A 292 9.79 -4.49 -0.80
C LEU A 292 10.85 -3.85 -1.73
N CYS A 293 11.39 -2.68 -1.40
CA CYS A 293 12.51 -2.10 -2.14
C CYS A 293 13.83 -2.73 -1.66
N SER A 294 14.65 -3.25 -2.58
CA SER A 294 16.02 -3.72 -2.33
C SER A 294 17.09 -2.69 -2.67
N GLU A 295 16.69 -1.44 -2.91
CA GLU A 295 17.56 -0.33 -3.35
C GLU A 295 18.45 -0.66 -4.56
N CYS A 296 18.00 -1.55 -5.48
CA CYS A 296 18.72 -1.80 -6.72
C CYS A 296 18.75 -0.58 -7.67
N LEU A 297 17.94 0.46 -7.38
CA LEU A 297 17.77 1.70 -8.13
C LEU A 297 17.28 1.53 -9.58
N GLU A 298 16.90 0.33 -10.00
CA GLU A 298 16.37 0.09 -11.36
C GLU A 298 15.07 0.86 -11.61
N CYS A 299 14.21 0.96 -10.59
CA CYS A 299 13.01 1.80 -10.68
C CYS A 299 13.36 3.28 -10.92
N VAL A 300 14.41 3.80 -10.28
CA VAL A 300 14.89 5.19 -10.47
C VAL A 300 15.42 5.38 -11.87
N ARG A 301 16.21 4.42 -12.38
CA ARG A 301 16.74 4.45 -13.75
C ARG A 301 15.62 4.39 -14.80
N ALA A 302 14.60 3.57 -14.57
CA ALA A 302 13.44 3.43 -15.47
C ALA A 302 12.49 4.63 -15.40
N CYS A 303 12.47 5.39 -14.29
CA CYS A 303 11.54 6.49 -14.08
C CYS A 303 11.91 7.72 -14.92
N GLN A 304 11.25 7.87 -16.08
CA GLN A 304 11.43 9.03 -16.96
C GLN A 304 11.04 10.36 -16.29
N ALA A 305 10.03 10.34 -15.40
CA ALA A 305 9.59 11.49 -14.64
C ALA A 305 10.58 11.92 -13.54
N LYS A 306 11.58 11.08 -13.24
CA LYS A 306 12.55 11.27 -12.13
C LYS A 306 11.85 11.52 -10.78
N ALA A 307 10.72 10.86 -10.55
CA ALA A 307 9.87 11.07 -9.40
C ALA A 307 10.27 10.23 -8.17
N ILE A 308 11.04 9.16 -8.35
CA ILE A 308 11.42 8.25 -7.27
C ILE A 308 12.60 8.84 -6.52
N ASP A 309 12.36 9.18 -5.25
CA ASP A 309 13.34 9.72 -4.33
C ASP A 309 13.41 8.83 -3.07
N HIS A 310 14.45 8.00 -2.98
CA HIS A 310 14.71 7.16 -1.80
C HIS A 310 15.11 7.97 -0.55
N LEU A 311 15.40 9.27 -0.73
CA LEU A 311 15.78 10.19 0.33
C LEU A 311 14.59 11.06 0.78
N MET A 312 13.37 10.76 0.34
CA MET A 312 12.18 11.52 0.73
C MET A 312 11.84 11.28 2.21
N PRO A 313 11.92 12.30 3.10
CA PRO A 313 11.61 12.13 4.50
C PRO A 313 10.09 12.11 4.75
N GLU A 314 9.68 11.47 5.85
CA GLU A 314 8.34 11.65 6.39
C GLU A 314 8.09 13.14 6.67
N LYS A 315 6.87 13.61 6.36
CA LYS A 315 6.44 14.98 6.65
C LYS A 315 5.26 14.94 7.60
N LEU A 316 5.45 15.49 8.79
CA LEU A 316 4.36 15.78 9.71
C LEU A 316 3.69 17.09 9.30
N LEU A 317 2.37 17.06 9.12
CA LEU A 317 1.58 18.22 8.73
C LEU A 317 0.59 18.55 9.85
N ASP A 318 0.74 19.73 10.44
CA ASP A 318 -0.22 20.25 11.41
C ASP A 318 -1.39 20.90 10.68
N LEU A 319 -2.55 20.24 10.72
CA LEU A 319 -3.78 20.72 10.10
C LEU A 319 -4.76 21.19 11.16
N ASN A 320 -5.17 22.46 11.09
CA ASN A 320 -6.24 22.99 11.94
C ASN A 320 -7.60 22.68 11.30
N VAL A 321 -8.36 21.77 11.92
CA VAL A 321 -9.65 21.29 11.43
C VAL A 321 -10.73 21.50 12.49
N GLY A 322 -11.93 21.93 12.07
CA GLY A 322 -13.07 22.11 12.97
C GLY A 322 -14.01 20.90 13.07
N ALA A 323 -13.86 19.92 12.18
CA ALA A 323 -14.61 18.67 12.19
C ALA A 323 -13.78 17.53 11.60
N VAL A 324 -13.99 16.30 12.07
CA VAL A 324 -13.35 15.08 11.58
C VAL A 324 -14.42 14.06 11.22
N ILE A 325 -14.28 13.37 10.08
CA ILE A 325 -15.17 12.27 9.68
C ILE A 325 -14.35 10.98 9.58
N LEU A 326 -14.67 10.00 10.41
CA LEU A 326 -14.05 8.69 10.44
C LEU A 326 -14.70 7.79 9.38
N ALA A 327 -13.94 7.44 8.35
CA ALA A 327 -14.34 6.48 7.31
C ALA A 327 -13.24 5.44 6.98
N PRO A 328 -12.61 4.78 7.97
CA PRO A 328 -11.51 3.84 7.73
C PRO A 328 -11.96 2.50 7.11
N GLY A 329 -13.27 2.32 6.88
CA GLY A 329 -13.83 1.11 6.27
C GLY A 329 -13.88 -0.09 7.22
N ALA A 330 -13.72 -1.28 6.64
CA ALA A 330 -13.71 -2.57 7.32
C ALA A 330 -12.78 -3.52 6.56
N ARG A 331 -12.35 -4.60 7.23
CA ARG A 331 -11.58 -5.69 6.63
C ARG A 331 -12.41 -6.97 6.50
N PRO A 332 -12.11 -7.87 5.56
CA PRO A 332 -12.67 -9.21 5.55
C PRO A 332 -12.31 -9.99 6.82
N ALA A 333 -13.22 -10.86 7.26
CA ALA A 333 -12.94 -11.84 8.29
C ALA A 333 -11.95 -12.89 7.76
N ASP A 334 -10.96 -13.26 8.57
CA ASP A 334 -10.06 -14.36 8.26
C ASP A 334 -10.79 -15.69 8.45
N PRO A 335 -10.93 -16.54 7.42
CA PRO A 335 -11.62 -17.81 7.53
C PRO A 335 -10.72 -19.00 7.92
N THR A 336 -9.41 -18.80 8.18
CA THR A 336 -8.48 -19.88 8.56
C THR A 336 -8.92 -20.63 9.83
N TYR A 337 -9.61 -19.96 10.75
CA TYR A 337 -10.17 -20.58 11.96
C TYR A 337 -11.23 -21.66 11.65
N ARG A 338 -11.88 -21.62 10.48
CA ARG A 338 -12.79 -22.67 9.98
C ARG A 338 -11.98 -23.70 9.19
N GLY A 339 -11.07 -24.39 9.88
CA GLY A 339 -10.18 -25.38 9.27
C GLY A 339 -10.92 -26.50 8.51
N GLU A 340 -12.18 -26.76 8.85
CA GLU A 340 -13.06 -27.69 8.13
C GLU A 340 -13.42 -27.24 6.72
N TYR A 341 -13.30 -25.94 6.39
CA TYR A 341 -13.50 -25.40 5.04
C TYR A 341 -12.22 -25.37 4.22
N GLY A 342 -11.06 -25.53 4.86
CA GLY A 342 -9.79 -25.80 4.19
C GLY A 342 -9.15 -24.59 3.49
N TYR A 343 -9.54 -23.36 3.82
CA TYR A 343 -8.84 -22.15 3.38
C TYR A 343 -7.38 -22.16 3.86
N GLY A 344 -6.45 -21.67 3.03
CA GLY A 344 -5.00 -21.76 3.26
C GLY A 344 -4.39 -23.16 3.07
N ARG A 345 -5.21 -24.23 3.07
CA ARG A 345 -4.76 -25.61 2.83
C ARG A 345 -5.07 -26.09 1.42
N TYR A 346 -6.23 -25.73 0.88
CA TYR A 346 -6.70 -26.18 -0.42
C TYR A 346 -6.63 -25.04 -1.43
N PRO A 347 -5.84 -25.16 -2.52
CA PRO A 347 -5.64 -24.06 -3.47
C PRO A 347 -6.94 -23.57 -4.14
N ASN A 348 -7.94 -24.43 -4.27
CA ASN A 348 -9.22 -24.10 -4.91
C ASN A 348 -10.29 -23.58 -3.92
N VAL A 349 -9.91 -23.30 -2.66
CA VAL A 349 -10.78 -22.62 -1.69
C VAL A 349 -10.32 -21.17 -1.59
N LEU A 350 -11.17 -20.27 -2.04
CA LEU A 350 -10.93 -18.83 -2.08
C LEU A 350 -11.89 -18.11 -1.13
N THR A 351 -11.53 -16.91 -0.69
CA THR A 351 -12.48 -15.95 -0.12
C THR A 351 -13.23 -15.22 -1.23
N SER A 352 -14.38 -14.63 -0.88
CA SER A 352 -15.14 -13.80 -1.82
C SER A 352 -14.32 -12.62 -2.35
N ILE A 353 -13.43 -12.01 -1.54
CA ILE A 353 -12.62 -10.89 -2.04
C ILE A 353 -11.52 -11.33 -3.02
N GLU A 354 -10.92 -12.50 -2.81
CA GLU A 354 -9.98 -13.09 -3.77
C GLU A 354 -10.70 -13.43 -5.08
N PHE A 355 -11.93 -13.96 -4.99
CA PHE A 355 -12.77 -14.25 -6.14
C PHE A 355 -13.16 -12.98 -6.92
N GLU A 356 -13.49 -11.88 -6.23
CA GLU A 356 -13.68 -10.56 -6.85
C GLU A 356 -12.42 -10.08 -7.58
N ARG A 357 -11.22 -10.26 -6.99
CA ARG A 357 -9.96 -9.93 -7.66
C ARG A 357 -9.72 -10.79 -8.89
N MET A 358 -10.13 -12.05 -8.87
CA MET A 358 -10.08 -12.95 -10.03
C MET A 358 -11.03 -12.50 -11.15
N LEU A 359 -12.27 -12.14 -10.81
CA LEU A 359 -13.27 -11.66 -11.79
C LEU A 359 -12.98 -10.26 -12.33
N SER A 360 -12.17 -9.46 -11.63
CA SER A 360 -11.84 -8.10 -12.04
C SER A 360 -10.98 -8.08 -13.33
N ALA A 361 -11.38 -7.25 -14.30
CA ALA A 361 -10.60 -7.03 -15.53
C ALA A 361 -9.20 -6.41 -15.27
N SER A 362 -9.05 -5.66 -14.18
CA SER A 362 -7.74 -5.17 -13.69
C SER A 362 -7.22 -6.03 -12.53
N GLY A 363 -7.72 -7.26 -12.45
CA GLY A 363 -7.31 -8.30 -11.53
C GLY A 363 -6.02 -8.99 -11.99
N PRO A 364 -5.33 -9.71 -11.09
CA PRO A 364 -4.19 -10.54 -11.46
C PRO A 364 -4.52 -11.65 -12.48
N TRP A 365 -5.80 -11.97 -12.65
CA TRP A 365 -6.29 -12.91 -13.67
C TRP A 365 -6.96 -12.21 -14.87
N GLU A 366 -6.97 -10.87 -14.93
CA GLU A 366 -7.60 -10.09 -16.01
C GLU A 366 -9.07 -10.45 -16.29
N GLY A 367 -9.77 -11.01 -15.29
CA GLY A 367 -11.15 -11.50 -15.41
C GLY A 367 -11.26 -12.95 -15.89
N HIS A 368 -10.15 -13.66 -16.13
CA HIS A 368 -10.16 -15.06 -16.52
C HIS A 368 -10.39 -15.99 -15.32
N LEU A 369 -11.56 -16.64 -15.33
CA LEU A 369 -11.98 -17.53 -14.26
C LEU A 369 -11.22 -18.87 -14.33
N THR A 370 -10.19 -19.03 -13.51
CA THR A 370 -9.33 -20.22 -13.51
C THR A 370 -9.09 -20.75 -12.11
N ARG A 371 -8.96 -22.08 -11.99
CA ARG A 371 -8.62 -22.76 -10.74
C ARG A 371 -7.16 -22.49 -10.37
N PRO A 372 -6.86 -22.05 -9.14
CA PRO A 372 -5.48 -21.81 -8.71
C PRO A 372 -4.60 -23.07 -8.72
N SER A 373 -5.18 -24.26 -8.54
CA SER A 373 -4.41 -25.51 -8.49
C SER A 373 -3.82 -25.97 -9.83
N ASP A 374 -4.50 -25.69 -10.95
CA ASP A 374 -4.19 -26.30 -12.25
C ASP A 374 -4.51 -25.43 -13.47
N GLY A 375 -4.96 -24.19 -13.28
CA GLY A 375 -5.25 -23.21 -14.33
C GLY A 375 -6.49 -23.52 -15.18
N LYS A 376 -7.27 -24.57 -14.84
CA LYS A 376 -8.46 -24.95 -15.61
C LYS A 376 -9.65 -24.07 -15.27
N GLU A 377 -10.53 -23.84 -16.25
CA GLU A 377 -11.81 -23.17 -16.03
C GLU A 377 -12.71 -24.04 -15.13
N PRO A 378 -13.24 -23.51 -14.02
CA PRO A 378 -14.14 -24.25 -13.13
C PRO A 378 -15.54 -24.36 -13.75
N VAL A 379 -16.13 -25.56 -13.70
CA VAL A 379 -17.52 -25.76 -14.14
C VAL A 379 -18.47 -25.60 -12.96
N LYS A 380 -18.16 -26.22 -11.80
CA LYS A 380 -18.99 -26.13 -10.59
C LYS A 380 -18.34 -25.25 -9.53
N ILE A 381 -19.04 -24.18 -9.12
CA ILE A 381 -18.57 -23.26 -8.08
C ILE A 381 -19.55 -23.24 -6.91
N ALA A 382 -19.05 -23.43 -5.70
CA ALA A 382 -19.83 -23.35 -4.48
C ALA A 382 -19.54 -22.06 -3.70
N PHE A 383 -20.58 -21.32 -3.32
CA PHE A 383 -20.49 -20.15 -2.45
C PHE A 383 -21.02 -20.51 -1.05
N LEU A 384 -20.18 -20.39 -0.03
CA LEU A 384 -20.51 -20.76 1.34
C LEU A 384 -20.82 -19.49 2.12
N GLN A 385 -22.07 -19.33 2.55
CA GLN A 385 -22.52 -18.14 3.27
C GLN A 385 -22.12 -18.12 4.73
N CYS A 386 -22.18 -16.92 5.30
CA CYS A 386 -22.01 -16.66 6.73
C CYS A 386 -20.63 -17.01 7.29
N VAL A 387 -19.60 -17.20 6.46
CA VAL A 387 -18.25 -17.51 6.97
C VAL A 387 -17.72 -16.31 7.76
N GLY A 388 -17.48 -16.47 9.06
CA GLY A 388 -17.13 -15.34 9.93
C GLY A 388 -18.32 -14.45 10.28
N SER A 389 -19.55 -14.94 10.25
CA SER A 389 -20.75 -14.19 10.65
C SER A 389 -21.84 -15.11 11.17
N ARG A 390 -22.64 -14.63 12.12
CA ARG A 390 -23.70 -15.43 12.78
C ARG A 390 -23.17 -16.74 13.39
N GLU A 391 -21.97 -16.68 13.95
CA GLU A 391 -21.28 -17.79 14.58
C GLU A 391 -20.92 -17.40 16.02
N GLN A 392 -20.96 -18.38 16.94
CA GLN A 392 -20.40 -18.14 18.26
C GLN A 392 -18.87 -18.09 18.16
N PRO A 393 -18.21 -17.14 18.84
CA PRO A 393 -16.77 -17.17 18.97
C PRO A 393 -16.36 -18.51 19.63
N PRO A 394 -15.36 -19.24 19.12
CA PRO A 394 -14.92 -20.49 19.72
C PRO A 394 -14.59 -20.33 21.21
N PRO A 395 -14.97 -21.29 22.07
CA PRO A 395 -14.79 -21.21 23.52
C PRO A 395 -13.33 -21.27 23.99
N ASN A 396 -12.40 -21.68 23.12
CA ASN A 396 -10.96 -21.63 23.34
C ASN A 396 -10.30 -21.08 22.06
N PRO A 397 -9.59 -19.93 22.09
CA PRO A 397 -8.65 -19.60 21.03
C PRO A 397 -7.57 -20.68 21.01
N HIS A 398 -6.91 -20.90 19.87
CA HIS A 398 -5.78 -21.83 19.75
C HIS A 398 -4.79 -21.74 20.93
N PRO A 399 -4.00 -22.80 21.22
CA PRO A 399 -2.94 -22.80 22.24
C PRO A 399 -1.71 -21.94 21.84
N GLY A 400 -1.91 -20.88 21.07
CA GLY A 400 -0.92 -19.85 20.76
C GLY A 400 -1.04 -18.65 21.70
N PRO A 401 -0.07 -17.72 21.67
CA PRO A 401 -0.17 -16.46 22.41
C PRO A 401 -1.47 -15.72 22.02
N PRO A 402 -2.14 -15.05 22.97
CA PRO A 402 -3.35 -14.29 22.68
C PRO A 402 -3.05 -13.22 21.61
N PRO A 403 -3.96 -12.98 20.66
CA PRO A 403 -3.77 -11.90 19.71
C PRO A 403 -3.80 -10.54 20.45
N PRO A 404 -3.20 -9.49 19.87
CA PRO A 404 -3.13 -8.17 20.50
C PRO A 404 -4.53 -7.65 20.88
N ALA A 405 -4.59 -6.87 21.96
CA ALA A 405 -5.84 -6.37 22.53
C ALA A 405 -6.71 -5.67 21.46
N GLY A 406 -7.90 -6.20 21.19
CA GLY A 406 -8.81 -5.73 20.12
C GLY A 406 -9.12 -6.79 19.06
N GLU A 407 -8.37 -7.89 19.03
CA GLU A 407 -8.71 -9.08 18.27
C GLU A 407 -9.51 -10.04 19.15
N GLY A 408 -10.84 -10.00 18.98
CA GLY A 408 -11.75 -10.93 19.64
C GLY A 408 -11.28 -12.37 19.45
N VAL A 409 -11.06 -13.04 20.58
CA VAL A 409 -10.81 -14.47 20.71
C VAL A 409 -11.84 -15.24 19.89
N GLY A 410 -11.40 -15.79 18.75
CA GLY A 410 -12.23 -16.54 17.82
C GLY A 410 -12.88 -15.69 16.73
N CYS A 411 -12.52 -15.94 15.47
CA CYS A 411 -12.98 -15.14 14.32
C CYS A 411 -14.49 -15.28 13.99
N GLY A 412 -15.29 -16.01 14.76
CA GLY A 412 -16.75 -16.02 14.65
C GLY A 412 -17.38 -14.76 15.23
N ALA A 413 -18.29 -14.10 14.50
CA ALA A 413 -19.06 -12.97 15.00
C ALA A 413 -20.53 -13.34 15.15
N GLN A 414 -21.18 -12.91 16.23
CA GLN A 414 -22.60 -13.17 16.45
C GLN A 414 -23.52 -12.32 15.55
N TYR A 415 -22.99 -11.26 14.94
CA TYR A 415 -23.73 -10.40 14.03
C TYR A 415 -23.69 -10.91 12.58
N CYS A 416 -24.62 -10.40 11.76
CA CYS A 416 -24.60 -10.59 10.31
C CYS A 416 -23.77 -9.50 9.65
N SER A 417 -23.00 -9.85 8.62
CA SER A 417 -22.21 -8.89 7.84
C SER A 417 -23.00 -8.14 6.75
N SER A 418 -24.32 -8.30 6.70
CA SER A 418 -25.29 -7.58 5.85
C SER A 418 -25.16 -7.74 4.32
N VAL A 419 -23.95 -7.90 3.78
CA VAL A 419 -23.67 -7.83 2.34
C VAL A 419 -23.40 -9.18 1.67
N CYS A 420 -23.09 -10.23 2.45
CA CYS A 420 -22.59 -11.51 1.91
C CYS A 420 -23.57 -12.29 1.04
N CYS A 421 -24.85 -12.23 1.37
CA CYS A 421 -25.89 -12.82 0.52
C CYS A 421 -25.93 -12.17 -0.88
N MET A 422 -25.78 -10.84 -0.92
CA MET A 422 -25.92 -10.08 -2.17
C MET A 422 -24.65 -10.13 -3.01
N TYR A 423 -23.46 -9.96 -2.43
CA TYR A 423 -22.25 -10.05 -3.23
C TYR A 423 -22.04 -11.47 -3.76
N ALA A 424 -22.39 -12.53 -3.02
CA ALA A 424 -22.25 -13.90 -3.54
C ALA A 424 -23.23 -14.18 -4.67
N THR A 425 -24.46 -13.65 -4.59
CA THR A 425 -25.41 -13.72 -5.69
C THR A 425 -24.88 -12.98 -6.91
N LYS A 426 -24.28 -11.79 -6.70
CA LYS A 426 -23.62 -11.02 -7.76
C LYS A 426 -22.45 -11.79 -8.38
N GLU A 427 -21.51 -12.27 -7.56
CA GLU A 427 -20.35 -13.06 -7.98
C GLU A 427 -20.78 -14.31 -8.76
N ALA A 428 -21.84 -15.01 -8.33
CA ALA A 428 -22.39 -16.15 -9.05
C ALA A 428 -22.90 -15.78 -10.44
N VAL A 429 -23.62 -14.66 -10.57
CA VAL A 429 -24.11 -14.16 -11.88
C VAL A 429 -22.94 -13.71 -12.75
N ILE A 430 -22.00 -12.93 -12.21
CA ILE A 430 -20.84 -12.43 -12.96
C ILE A 430 -19.93 -13.58 -13.41
N ALA A 431 -19.74 -14.62 -12.58
CA ALA A 431 -19.00 -15.81 -12.98
C ALA A 431 -19.60 -16.48 -14.23
N LYS A 432 -20.94 -16.52 -14.33
CA LYS A 432 -21.62 -17.01 -15.55
C LYS A 432 -21.47 -16.08 -16.75
N GLU A 433 -21.44 -14.77 -16.54
CA GLU A 433 -21.18 -13.81 -17.62
C GLU A 433 -19.75 -13.95 -18.17
N HIS A 434 -18.78 -14.26 -17.31
CA HIS A 434 -17.39 -14.50 -17.70
C HIS A 434 -17.19 -15.88 -18.34
N ALA A 435 -17.90 -16.90 -17.86
CA ALA A 435 -17.80 -18.28 -18.31
C ALA A 435 -19.19 -18.95 -18.35
N GLY A 436 -19.79 -19.01 -19.53
CA GLY A 436 -21.18 -19.47 -19.72
C GLY A 436 -21.44 -20.91 -19.28
N GLY A 437 -20.41 -21.75 -19.15
CA GLY A 437 -20.49 -23.13 -18.66
C GLY A 437 -20.59 -23.27 -17.14
N VAL A 438 -20.43 -22.18 -16.38
CA VAL A 438 -20.40 -22.21 -14.91
C VAL A 438 -21.78 -22.54 -14.33
N GLN A 439 -21.75 -23.43 -13.33
CA GLN A 439 -22.88 -23.89 -12.54
C GLN A 439 -22.68 -23.46 -11.07
N PRO A 440 -23.11 -22.24 -10.70
CA PRO A 440 -22.91 -21.73 -9.35
C PRO A 440 -23.98 -22.26 -8.40
N THR A 441 -23.56 -22.65 -7.19
CA THR A 441 -24.45 -23.03 -6.09
C THR A 441 -24.15 -22.19 -4.85
N VAL A 442 -25.15 -21.51 -4.31
CA VAL A 442 -25.05 -20.74 -3.08
C VAL A 442 -25.66 -21.52 -1.90
N PHE A 443 -24.81 -21.90 -0.95
CA PHE A 443 -25.16 -22.60 0.28
C PHE A 443 -25.42 -21.56 1.38
N TYR A 444 -26.66 -21.47 1.86
CA TYR A 444 -27.09 -20.40 2.76
C TYR A 444 -27.96 -20.87 3.93
N LEU A 445 -28.08 -20.01 4.96
CA LEU A 445 -28.98 -20.24 6.10
C LEU A 445 -30.29 -19.46 5.94
N ASP A 446 -30.16 -18.15 5.77
CA ASP A 446 -31.25 -17.23 5.44
C ASP A 446 -30.77 -16.26 4.37
N MET A 447 -31.59 -16.01 3.36
CA MET A 447 -31.29 -15.05 2.29
C MET A 447 -31.66 -13.64 2.76
N ARG A 448 -30.66 -12.78 2.98
CA ARG A 448 -30.86 -11.40 3.48
C ARG A 448 -30.78 -10.38 2.35
N ALA A 449 -31.80 -10.37 1.51
CA ALA A 449 -31.95 -9.47 0.37
C ALA A 449 -32.87 -8.28 0.71
N PHE A 450 -32.51 -7.47 1.71
CA PHE A 450 -33.39 -6.45 2.31
C PHE A 450 -33.32 -5.06 1.64
N GLY A 451 -32.36 -4.84 0.75
CA GLY A 451 -32.27 -3.61 -0.03
C GLY A 451 -33.38 -3.50 -1.08
N LYS A 452 -33.57 -2.30 -1.64
CA LYS A 452 -34.58 -2.07 -2.68
C LYS A 452 -34.32 -2.95 -3.90
N ASP A 453 -35.31 -3.77 -4.25
CA ASP A 453 -35.29 -4.73 -5.37
C ASP A 453 -34.19 -5.82 -5.27
N PHE A 454 -33.59 -6.03 -4.09
CA PHE A 454 -32.58 -7.07 -3.88
C PHE A 454 -33.19 -8.48 -3.95
N ASP A 455 -34.41 -8.65 -3.46
CA ASP A 455 -35.23 -9.85 -3.59
C ASP A 455 -35.41 -10.24 -5.07
N LYS A 456 -35.81 -9.27 -5.91
CA LYS A 456 -35.95 -9.48 -7.36
C LYS A 456 -34.63 -9.83 -8.02
N TYR A 457 -33.51 -9.29 -7.54
CA TYR A 457 -32.19 -9.65 -8.05
C TYR A 457 -31.86 -11.12 -7.79
N VAL A 458 -32.16 -11.62 -6.58
CA VAL A 458 -32.01 -13.04 -6.23
C VAL A 458 -32.95 -13.92 -7.06
N GLU A 459 -34.23 -13.54 -7.19
CA GLU A 459 -35.19 -14.27 -8.03
C GLU A 459 -34.75 -14.37 -9.49
N ARG A 460 -34.20 -13.27 -10.04
CA ARG A 460 -33.66 -13.25 -11.39
C ARG A 460 -32.44 -14.16 -11.53
N ALA A 461 -31.53 -14.13 -10.55
CA ALA A 461 -30.37 -15.00 -10.54
C ALA A 461 -30.77 -16.49 -10.55
N GLU A 462 -31.83 -16.84 -9.82
CA GLU A 462 -32.38 -18.20 -9.82
C GLU A 462 -33.09 -18.55 -11.14
N LYS A 463 -34.09 -17.76 -11.54
CA LYS A 463 -35.03 -18.09 -12.64
C LYS A 463 -34.42 -17.91 -14.03
N GLU A 464 -33.62 -16.87 -14.23
CA GLU A 464 -33.09 -16.50 -15.55
C GLU A 464 -31.64 -16.95 -15.74
N GLN A 465 -30.84 -16.90 -14.66
CA GLN A 465 -29.41 -17.24 -14.72
C GLN A 465 -29.11 -18.64 -14.17
N GLY A 466 -30.08 -19.36 -13.60
CA GLY A 466 -29.91 -20.74 -13.14
C GLY A 466 -28.93 -20.90 -11.96
N VAL A 467 -28.78 -19.88 -11.13
CA VAL A 467 -28.03 -19.98 -9.87
C VAL A 467 -28.80 -20.87 -8.90
N ARG A 468 -28.16 -21.92 -8.37
CA ARG A 468 -28.82 -22.85 -7.44
C ARG A 468 -28.66 -22.35 -6.01
N PHE A 469 -29.76 -22.09 -5.30
CA PHE A 469 -29.75 -21.72 -3.89
C PHE A 469 -30.12 -22.92 -3.00
N LEU A 470 -29.22 -23.33 -2.11
CA LEU A 470 -29.42 -24.45 -1.19
C LEU A 470 -29.45 -23.95 0.26
N ARG A 471 -30.60 -24.11 0.91
CA ARG A 471 -30.75 -23.78 2.33
C ARG A 471 -30.27 -24.94 3.19
N CYS A 472 -29.07 -24.82 3.76
CA CYS A 472 -28.46 -25.90 4.54
C CYS A 472 -27.24 -25.44 5.34
N PHE A 473 -26.86 -26.25 6.32
CA PHE A 473 -25.55 -26.15 6.98
C PHE A 473 -24.51 -27.00 6.26
N VAL A 474 -23.42 -26.36 5.83
CA VAL A 474 -22.23 -27.04 5.30
C VAL A 474 -21.35 -27.48 6.46
N SER A 475 -21.12 -28.79 6.57
CA SER A 475 -20.36 -29.41 7.65
C SER A 475 -18.85 -29.39 7.42
N ALA A 476 -18.39 -29.72 6.21
CA ALA A 476 -16.97 -29.80 5.88
C ALA A 476 -16.73 -29.75 4.37
N VAL A 477 -15.53 -29.31 4.00
CA VAL A 477 -14.97 -29.38 2.65
C VAL A 477 -13.76 -30.31 2.68
N LYS A 478 -13.70 -31.27 1.75
CA LYS A 478 -12.57 -32.20 1.62
C LYS A 478 -12.06 -32.23 0.19
N GLN A 479 -10.75 -32.02 0.02
CA GLN A 479 -10.13 -32.08 -1.30
C GLN A 479 -9.92 -33.53 -1.77
N ARG A 480 -10.22 -33.80 -3.04
CA ARG A 480 -9.86 -35.04 -3.74
C ARG A 480 -8.39 -34.97 -4.18
N GLN A 481 -7.59 -35.95 -3.76
CA GLN A 481 -6.13 -35.91 -3.99
C GLN A 481 -5.74 -35.84 -5.47
N LYS A 482 -6.43 -36.59 -6.35
CA LYS A 482 -6.12 -36.68 -7.78
C LYS A 482 -6.60 -35.48 -8.58
N THR A 483 -7.87 -35.10 -8.42
CA THR A 483 -8.51 -34.05 -9.24
C THR A 483 -8.37 -32.65 -8.66
N LYS A 484 -7.98 -32.55 -7.37
CA LYS A 484 -7.99 -31.31 -6.59
C LYS A 484 -9.39 -30.68 -6.43
N ASN A 485 -10.45 -31.35 -6.87
CA ASN A 485 -11.85 -30.96 -6.64
C ASN A 485 -12.20 -31.02 -5.15
N LEU A 486 -13.25 -30.30 -4.77
CA LEU A 486 -13.67 -30.08 -3.39
C LEU A 486 -15.02 -30.76 -3.17
N ALA A 487 -15.04 -31.79 -2.32
CA ALA A 487 -16.24 -32.47 -1.90
C ALA A 487 -16.84 -31.76 -0.68
N ILE A 488 -18.05 -31.24 -0.84
CA ILE A 488 -18.78 -30.49 0.19
C ILE A 488 -19.84 -31.40 0.80
N THR A 489 -19.84 -31.55 2.12
CA THR A 489 -20.84 -32.32 2.85
C THR A 489 -21.84 -31.39 3.54
N TYR A 490 -23.13 -31.56 3.25
CA TYR A 490 -24.21 -30.74 3.80
C TYR A 490 -25.47 -31.59 4.10
N LEU A 491 -26.39 -31.04 4.89
CA LEU A 491 -27.67 -31.67 5.24
C LEU A 491 -28.83 -30.97 4.52
N ASP A 492 -29.85 -31.70 4.09
CA ASP A 492 -31.09 -31.10 3.57
C ASP A 492 -31.81 -30.24 4.63
N ASP A 493 -32.66 -29.31 4.15
CA ASP A 493 -33.46 -28.45 5.01
C ASP A 493 -34.46 -29.28 5.84
N ALA A 494 -34.28 -29.26 7.17
CA ALA A 494 -35.18 -29.91 8.12
C ALA A 494 -36.59 -29.26 8.17
N SER A 495 -36.84 -28.17 7.44
CA SER A 495 -38.15 -27.51 7.41
C SER A 495 -39.24 -28.28 6.65
N THR A 496 -38.90 -29.35 5.93
CA THR A 496 -39.91 -30.30 5.42
C THR A 496 -39.98 -31.52 6.32
N VAL A 497 -41.05 -31.61 7.11
CA VAL A 497 -41.35 -32.67 8.09
C VAL A 497 -41.27 -34.10 7.50
N ALA A 498 -41.22 -34.23 6.16
CA ALA A 498 -41.24 -35.50 5.43
C ALA A 498 -39.87 -36.11 5.13
N GLN A 499 -38.74 -35.42 5.33
CA GLN A 499 -37.41 -35.97 5.03
C GLN A 499 -36.49 -35.85 6.25
N GLN A 500 -36.19 -36.97 6.92
CA GLN A 500 -35.11 -37.04 7.91
C GLN A 500 -33.82 -36.56 7.23
N GLY A 501 -33.22 -35.49 7.76
CA GLY A 501 -32.09 -34.76 7.16
C GLY A 501 -31.03 -35.68 6.57
N ARG A 502 -31.08 -35.86 5.25
CA ARG A 502 -30.16 -36.73 4.53
C ARG A 502 -28.86 -35.98 4.32
N GLN A 503 -27.75 -36.63 4.65
CA GLN A 503 -26.43 -36.12 4.34
C GLN A 503 -26.15 -36.29 2.85
N HIS A 504 -25.78 -35.19 2.19
CA HIS A 504 -25.33 -35.17 0.81
C HIS A 504 -23.85 -34.87 0.74
N THR A 505 -23.21 -35.33 -0.34
CA THR A 505 -21.86 -34.92 -0.68
C THR A 505 -21.80 -34.66 -2.16
N GLU A 506 -21.47 -33.42 -2.53
CA GLU A 506 -21.35 -32.99 -3.92
C GLU A 506 -19.95 -32.44 -4.17
N GLU A 507 -19.40 -32.71 -5.35
CA GLU A 507 -18.09 -32.24 -5.76
C GLU A 507 -18.17 -30.96 -6.58
N PHE A 508 -17.28 -30.02 -6.26
CA PHE A 508 -17.12 -28.72 -6.90
C PHE A 508 -15.68 -28.52 -7.36
N ASP A 509 -15.50 -27.71 -8.38
CA ASP A 509 -14.18 -27.37 -8.91
C ASP A 509 -13.53 -26.24 -8.10
N LEU A 510 -14.35 -25.32 -7.60
CA LEU A 510 -13.95 -24.16 -6.81
C LEU A 510 -14.94 -23.91 -5.67
N VAL A 511 -14.42 -23.49 -4.51
CA VAL A 511 -15.22 -23.06 -3.35
C VAL A 511 -14.88 -21.62 -3.02
N VAL A 512 -15.89 -20.78 -2.87
CA VAL A 512 -15.79 -19.38 -2.49
C VAL A 512 -16.43 -19.21 -1.10
N LEU A 513 -15.62 -18.81 -0.13
CA LEU A 513 -16.06 -18.50 1.22
C LEU A 513 -16.57 -17.06 1.25
N SER A 514 -17.87 -16.88 1.46
CA SER A 514 -18.47 -15.56 1.61
C SER A 514 -18.14 -15.01 3.00
N VAL A 515 -16.95 -14.42 3.11
CA VAL A 515 -16.37 -13.92 4.37
C VAL A 515 -17.05 -12.65 4.87
N GLY A 516 -17.33 -12.59 6.17
CA GLY A 516 -17.90 -11.43 6.83
C GLY A 516 -16.97 -10.22 6.91
N LEU A 517 -17.47 -9.12 7.49
CA LEU A 517 -16.72 -7.89 7.71
C LEU A 517 -16.34 -7.70 9.19
N ARG A 518 -15.20 -7.07 9.41
CA ARG A 518 -14.61 -6.75 10.72
C ARG A 518 -14.06 -5.32 10.75
N PRO A 519 -14.03 -4.66 11.91
CA PRO A 519 -13.26 -3.43 12.06
C PRO A 519 -11.76 -3.75 11.89
N ALA A 520 -11.04 -2.89 11.18
CA ALA A 520 -9.58 -3.01 11.07
C ALA A 520 -8.91 -2.67 12.42
N PRO A 521 -7.86 -3.38 12.86
CA PRO A 521 -7.15 -3.04 14.10
C PRO A 521 -6.66 -1.59 14.12
N GLN A 522 -6.15 -1.09 12.99
CA GLN A 522 -5.70 0.29 12.83
C GLN A 522 -6.85 1.30 13.02
N ALA A 523 -8.09 0.92 12.65
CA ALA A 523 -9.26 1.77 12.86
C ALA A 523 -9.64 1.85 14.35
N GLN A 524 -9.48 0.74 15.09
CA GLN A 524 -9.70 0.72 16.53
C GLN A 524 -8.63 1.53 17.27
N GLU A 525 -7.36 1.38 16.88
CA GLU A 525 -6.26 2.17 17.43
C GLU A 525 -6.46 3.67 17.17
N MET A 526 -6.86 4.04 15.94
CA MET A 526 -7.22 5.41 15.60
C MET A 526 -8.34 5.94 16.51
N ALA A 527 -9.40 5.15 16.74
CA ALA A 527 -10.49 5.55 17.62
C ALA A 527 -10.01 5.74 19.06
N GLN A 528 -9.15 4.86 19.58
CA GLN A 528 -8.54 4.99 20.91
C GLN A 528 -7.71 6.27 21.04
N ARG A 529 -6.86 6.57 20.04
CA ARG A 529 -6.05 7.81 20.00
C ARG A 529 -6.92 9.06 19.98
N LEU A 530 -8.09 8.99 19.35
CA LEU A 530 -9.06 10.09 19.27
C LEU A 530 -10.04 10.15 20.46
N GLY A 531 -10.00 9.18 21.38
CA GLY A 531 -10.95 9.09 22.50
C GLY A 531 -12.38 8.71 22.08
N VAL A 532 -12.56 8.13 20.89
CA VAL A 532 -13.86 7.69 20.37
C VAL A 532 -14.22 6.32 20.93
N ALA A 533 -15.43 6.21 21.51
CA ALA A 533 -15.92 4.97 22.10
C ALA A 533 -16.18 3.89 21.04
N LEU A 534 -15.84 2.65 21.38
CA LEU A 534 -16.07 1.46 20.57
C LEU A 534 -17.11 0.56 21.23
N ARG A 535 -17.90 -0.12 20.41
CA ARG A 535 -18.79 -1.21 20.83
C ARG A 535 -17.96 -2.46 21.20
N PRO A 536 -18.53 -3.44 21.92
CA PRO A 536 -17.84 -4.69 22.25
C PRO A 536 -17.33 -5.48 21.04
N ASP A 537 -17.93 -5.29 19.87
CA ASP A 537 -17.53 -5.91 18.61
C ASP A 537 -16.48 -5.10 17.82
N GLY A 538 -15.94 -4.03 18.41
CA GLY A 538 -14.84 -3.21 17.87
C GLY A 538 -15.24 -2.14 16.85
N TYR A 539 -16.53 -2.04 16.49
CA TYR A 539 -17.02 -0.95 15.63
C TYR A 539 -17.22 0.34 16.44
N CYS A 540 -17.25 1.48 15.74
CA CYS A 540 -17.54 2.77 16.35
C CYS A 540 -18.90 2.77 17.06
N GLN A 541 -18.93 3.23 18.31
CA GLN A 541 -20.16 3.41 19.06
C GLN A 541 -20.85 4.71 18.63
N THR A 542 -22.14 4.61 18.31
CA THR A 542 -23.01 5.74 17.93
C THR A 542 -24.32 5.63 18.67
N MET A 543 -25.05 6.73 18.80
CA MET A 543 -26.42 6.70 19.32
C MET A 543 -27.42 6.33 18.22
N GLU A 544 -28.49 5.61 18.58
CA GLU A 544 -29.50 5.12 17.62
C GLU A 544 -30.10 6.25 16.77
N PHE A 545 -30.49 7.35 17.41
CA PHE A 545 -31.07 8.53 16.74
C PHE A 545 -30.05 9.58 16.28
N ALA A 546 -28.75 9.33 16.50
CA ALA A 546 -27.66 10.17 15.98
C ALA A 546 -26.61 9.28 15.27
N PRO A 547 -26.99 8.66 14.13
CA PRO A 547 -26.23 7.59 13.51
C PRO A 547 -24.80 7.94 13.08
N SER A 548 -24.55 9.20 12.73
CA SER A 548 -23.23 9.67 12.27
C SER A 548 -22.40 10.32 13.38
N ALA A 549 -22.98 10.55 14.57
CA ALA A 549 -22.28 11.20 15.68
C ALA A 549 -21.54 10.17 16.53
N THR A 550 -20.29 10.48 16.87
CA THR A 550 -19.49 9.67 17.81
C THR A 550 -19.68 10.14 19.25
N SER A 551 -18.98 9.50 20.20
CA SER A 551 -18.93 9.96 21.59
C SER A 551 -18.18 11.29 21.79
N VAL A 552 -17.45 11.77 20.76
CA VAL A 552 -16.65 12.99 20.84
C VAL A 552 -17.28 14.06 19.93
N PRO A 553 -17.74 15.20 20.49
CA PRO A 553 -18.27 16.30 19.69
C PRO A 553 -17.26 16.79 18.63
N GLY A 554 -17.75 17.06 17.42
CA GLY A 554 -16.90 17.45 16.28
C GLY A 554 -16.27 16.27 15.52
N ILE A 555 -16.38 15.04 16.04
CA ILE A 555 -15.98 13.82 15.34
C ILE A 555 -17.23 13.03 14.94
N PHE A 556 -17.33 12.76 13.64
CA PHE A 556 -18.40 12.00 13.01
C PHE A 556 -17.87 10.68 12.46
N VAL A 557 -18.75 9.74 12.14
CA VAL A 557 -18.41 8.45 11.54
C VAL A 557 -19.34 8.14 10.35
N ALA A 558 -18.79 7.50 9.33
CA ALA A 558 -19.55 7.02 8.18
C ALA A 558 -19.02 5.67 7.67
N GLY A 559 -19.93 4.87 7.11
CA GLY A 559 -19.57 3.66 6.37
C GLY A 559 -19.29 2.46 7.27
N ALA A 560 -18.50 1.52 6.76
CA ALA A 560 -18.36 0.19 7.35
C ALA A 560 -17.76 0.18 8.77
N PHE A 561 -17.07 1.24 9.21
CA PHE A 561 -16.54 1.34 10.57
C PHE A 561 -17.62 1.53 11.65
N ARG A 562 -18.84 1.92 11.28
CA ARG A 562 -20.00 1.92 12.17
C ARG A 562 -20.68 0.54 12.26
N GLY A 563 -20.45 -0.30 11.24
CA GLY A 563 -21.00 -1.64 11.12
C GLY A 563 -21.15 -2.08 9.66
N PRO A 564 -21.27 -3.40 9.43
CA PRO A 564 -21.39 -3.96 8.08
C PRO A 564 -22.63 -3.45 7.33
N LYS A 565 -22.43 -2.95 6.12
CA LYS A 565 -23.46 -2.36 5.25
C LYS A 565 -23.02 -2.32 3.80
N ASP A 566 -23.95 -2.07 2.90
CA ASP A 566 -23.66 -1.93 1.47
C ASP A 566 -23.19 -0.52 1.08
N ILE A 567 -22.91 -0.35 -0.22
CA ILE A 567 -22.45 0.93 -0.79
C ILE A 567 -23.53 2.01 -0.70
N PRO A 568 -24.80 1.79 -1.14
CA PRO A 568 -25.87 2.76 -0.96
C PRO A 568 -26.02 3.28 0.47
N GLU A 569 -26.07 2.40 1.47
CA GLU A 569 -26.17 2.79 2.87
C GLU A 569 -24.95 3.60 3.32
N THR A 570 -23.75 3.21 2.87
CA THR A 570 -22.50 3.95 3.15
C THR A 570 -22.55 5.37 2.59
N VAL A 571 -23.05 5.55 1.37
CA VAL A 571 -23.17 6.88 0.73
C VAL A 571 -24.18 7.75 1.47
N VAL A 572 -25.28 7.17 1.96
CA VAL A 572 -26.27 7.88 2.79
C VAL A 572 -25.63 8.35 4.10
N GLU A 573 -24.90 7.48 4.80
CA GLU A 573 -24.22 7.86 6.05
C GLU A 573 -23.13 8.91 5.83
N ALA A 574 -22.34 8.80 4.75
CA ALA A 574 -21.33 9.79 4.41
C ALA A 574 -21.96 11.17 4.14
N SER A 575 -23.09 11.19 3.44
CA SER A 575 -23.86 12.42 3.19
C SER A 575 -24.39 13.02 4.49
N ALA A 576 -24.87 12.19 5.42
CA ALA A 576 -25.33 12.62 6.73
C ALA A 576 -24.19 13.20 7.59
N ALA A 577 -23.03 12.52 7.65
CA ALA A 577 -21.85 13.01 8.36
C ALA A 577 -21.33 14.34 7.77
N ALA A 578 -21.30 14.45 6.43
CA ALA A 578 -20.93 15.68 5.75
C ALA A 578 -21.91 16.83 6.05
N ALA A 579 -23.22 16.55 6.09
CA ALA A 579 -24.24 17.54 6.44
C ALA A 579 -24.10 18.04 7.90
N GLN A 580 -23.78 17.15 8.84
CA GLN A 580 -23.53 17.52 10.25
C GLN A 580 -22.24 18.33 10.40
N ALA A 581 -21.16 17.91 9.73
CA ALA A 581 -19.92 18.68 9.70
C ALA A 581 -20.11 20.06 9.06
N ALA A 582 -20.89 20.17 7.97
CA ALA A 582 -21.18 21.43 7.31
C ALA A 582 -22.03 22.38 8.18
N ALA A 583 -22.94 21.85 8.99
CA ALA A 583 -23.68 22.62 9.99
C ALA A 583 -22.74 23.17 11.07
N LEU A 584 -21.85 22.32 11.61
CA LEU A 584 -20.85 22.74 12.59
C LEU A 584 -19.89 23.82 12.05
N LEU A 585 -19.47 23.67 10.78
CA LEU A 585 -18.51 24.56 10.12
C LEU A 585 -19.15 25.76 9.43
N ALA A 586 -20.46 25.96 9.55
CA ALA A 586 -21.18 27.04 8.87
C ALA A 586 -20.55 28.43 9.08
N PRO A 587 -20.07 28.81 10.30
CA PRO A 587 -19.44 30.12 10.52
C PRO A 587 -18.14 30.36 9.73
N ALA A 588 -17.44 29.30 9.34
CA ALA A 588 -16.15 29.36 8.63
C ALA A 588 -16.27 28.96 7.14
N ARG A 589 -17.49 28.79 6.62
CA ARG A 589 -17.75 28.35 5.24
C ARG A 589 -17.05 29.27 4.23
N GLY A 590 -16.28 28.69 3.33
CA GLY A 590 -15.60 29.43 2.25
C GLY A 590 -14.29 30.13 2.65
N THR A 591 -13.94 30.18 3.93
CA THR A 591 -12.74 30.92 4.39
C THR A 591 -11.42 30.34 3.89
N LEU A 592 -11.38 29.04 3.58
CA LEU A 592 -10.20 28.33 3.07
C LEU A 592 -10.37 27.81 1.64
N THR A 593 -11.45 28.17 0.94
CA THR A 593 -11.66 27.71 -0.44
C THR A 593 -10.75 28.44 -1.40
N ARG A 594 -10.07 27.71 -2.29
CA ARG A 594 -9.27 28.27 -3.38
C ARG A 594 -10.00 28.07 -4.69
N VAL A 595 -10.03 29.10 -5.53
CA VAL A 595 -10.55 28.99 -6.89
C VAL A 595 -9.45 28.37 -7.75
N LYS A 596 -9.77 27.29 -8.48
CA LYS A 596 -8.85 26.70 -9.46
C LYS A 596 -8.63 27.71 -10.58
N GLU A 597 -7.37 28.07 -10.80
CA GLU A 597 -6.97 28.92 -11.92
C GLU A 597 -6.78 28.07 -13.17
N TYR A 598 -7.28 28.56 -14.30
CA TYR A 598 -7.14 27.93 -15.61
C TYR A 598 -6.30 28.83 -16.52
N PRO A 599 -5.63 28.27 -17.53
CA PRO A 599 -5.02 29.07 -18.58
C PRO A 599 -6.04 29.98 -19.26
N LEU A 600 -5.55 31.05 -19.91
CA LEU A 600 -6.39 31.93 -20.71
C LEU A 600 -7.12 31.13 -21.81
N GLU A 601 -8.42 31.36 -21.96
CA GLU A 601 -9.22 30.71 -23.01
C GLU A 601 -8.73 31.14 -24.40
N ARG A 602 -8.43 30.16 -25.26
CA ARG A 602 -7.97 30.37 -26.64
C ARG A 602 -9.16 30.72 -27.54
N GLU A 603 -9.02 31.78 -28.33
CA GLU A 603 -9.99 32.13 -29.35
C GLU A 603 -9.85 31.23 -30.58
N VAL A 604 -10.82 30.35 -30.82
CA VAL A 604 -10.76 29.33 -31.89
C VAL A 604 -11.86 29.47 -32.94
N GLN A 605 -12.61 30.57 -32.93
CA GLN A 605 -13.78 30.75 -33.82
C GLN A 605 -13.40 30.93 -35.29
N SER A 606 -12.23 31.53 -35.55
CA SER A 606 -11.69 31.77 -36.89
C SER A 606 -10.71 30.70 -37.36
N GLU A 607 -10.43 29.69 -36.53
CA GLU A 607 -9.56 28.56 -36.88
C GLU A 607 -10.35 27.53 -37.71
N GLU A 608 -9.68 26.82 -38.62
CA GLU A 608 -10.24 25.61 -39.23
C GLU A 608 -10.54 24.55 -38.16
N GLU A 609 -11.53 23.69 -38.39
CA GLU A 609 -11.91 22.69 -37.39
C GLU A 609 -10.82 21.63 -37.23
N ARG A 610 -10.31 21.47 -36.01
CA ARG A 610 -9.28 20.50 -35.63
C ARG A 610 -9.79 19.66 -34.46
N VAL A 611 -10.41 18.54 -34.81
CA VAL A 611 -11.06 17.62 -33.86
C VAL A 611 -10.09 16.54 -33.41
N GLY A 612 -9.96 16.35 -32.10
CA GLY A 612 -9.35 15.15 -31.52
C GLY A 612 -10.42 14.16 -31.07
N VAL A 613 -10.33 12.89 -31.49
CA VAL A 613 -11.27 11.83 -31.10
C VAL A 613 -10.58 10.82 -30.20
N PHE A 614 -11.13 10.59 -29.01
CA PHE A 614 -10.60 9.64 -28.04
C PHE A 614 -11.61 8.51 -27.83
N VAL A 615 -11.28 7.28 -28.21
CA VAL A 615 -12.17 6.12 -28.12
C VAL A 615 -11.78 5.27 -26.92
N CYS A 616 -12.73 5.06 -26.00
CA CYS A 616 -12.51 4.33 -24.76
C CYS A 616 -12.80 2.83 -24.92
N ARG A 617 -11.93 1.98 -24.37
CA ARG A 617 -12.18 0.53 -24.23
C ARG A 617 -13.03 0.19 -23.00
N CYS A 618 -12.89 0.98 -21.93
CA CYS A 618 -13.56 0.78 -20.65
C CYS A 618 -13.40 -0.65 -20.10
N GLY A 619 -12.19 -1.22 -20.22
CA GLY A 619 -11.93 -2.64 -19.99
C GLY A 619 -12.74 -3.50 -20.97
N ILE A 620 -13.50 -4.47 -20.46
CA ILE A 620 -14.40 -5.29 -21.29
C ILE A 620 -15.75 -4.64 -21.56
N ASN A 621 -16.08 -3.52 -20.90
CA ASN A 621 -17.43 -2.94 -21.00
C ASN A 621 -17.77 -2.39 -22.38
N ILE A 622 -16.79 -1.85 -23.11
CA ILE A 622 -16.96 -1.43 -24.51
C ILE A 622 -16.21 -2.41 -25.40
N ALA A 623 -14.93 -2.65 -25.14
CA ALA A 623 -14.09 -3.49 -26.00
C ALA A 623 -14.49 -4.97 -26.03
N GLY A 624 -15.32 -5.45 -25.10
CA GLY A 624 -15.89 -6.80 -25.13
C GLY A 624 -17.01 -6.99 -26.17
N THR A 625 -17.50 -5.91 -26.79
CA THR A 625 -18.58 -5.96 -27.79
C THR A 625 -18.28 -5.09 -29.01
N VAL A 626 -17.81 -3.86 -28.81
CA VAL A 626 -17.43 -2.94 -29.90
C VAL A 626 -15.97 -3.15 -30.26
N ASN A 627 -15.67 -3.33 -31.55
CA ASN A 627 -14.29 -3.31 -32.04
C ASN A 627 -13.74 -1.88 -32.03
N VAL A 628 -13.18 -1.50 -30.87
CA VAL A 628 -12.61 -0.16 -30.61
C VAL A 628 -11.52 0.22 -31.62
N PRO A 629 -10.54 -0.64 -31.96
CA PRO A 629 -9.57 -0.34 -33.01
C PRO A 629 -10.21 0.04 -34.35
N ALA A 630 -11.23 -0.72 -34.79
CA ALA A 630 -11.93 -0.43 -36.04
C ALA A 630 -12.73 0.88 -35.98
N ALA A 631 -13.30 1.21 -34.82
CA ALA A 631 -14.01 2.47 -34.59
C ALA A 631 -13.06 3.68 -34.57
N ALA A 632 -11.89 3.55 -33.93
CA ALA A 632 -10.84 4.56 -33.94
C ALA A 632 -10.28 4.79 -35.35
N GLU A 633 -10.04 3.71 -36.11
CA GLU A 633 -9.53 3.85 -37.47
C GLU A 633 -10.53 4.50 -38.42
N PHE A 634 -11.82 4.18 -38.25
CA PHE A 634 -12.88 4.89 -38.95
C PHE A 634 -12.90 6.39 -38.60
N ALA A 635 -12.70 6.75 -37.32
CA ALA A 635 -12.73 8.14 -36.89
C ALA A 635 -11.66 9.00 -37.57
N LYS A 636 -10.50 8.43 -37.93
CA LYS A 636 -9.44 9.13 -38.68
C LYS A 636 -9.89 9.56 -40.08
N SER A 637 -10.85 8.85 -40.67
CA SER A 637 -11.36 9.17 -42.02
C SER A 637 -12.38 10.33 -42.03
N LEU A 638 -12.83 10.78 -40.85
CA LEU A 638 -13.87 11.80 -40.74
C LEU A 638 -13.32 13.21 -41.00
N PRO A 639 -14.06 14.08 -41.71
CA PRO A 639 -13.63 15.44 -41.99
C PRO A 639 -13.34 16.23 -40.71
N GLY A 640 -12.23 16.98 -40.70
CA GLY A 640 -11.81 17.81 -39.56
C GLY A 640 -11.16 17.06 -38.40
N VAL A 641 -11.07 15.72 -38.45
CA VAL A 641 -10.36 14.93 -37.44
C VAL A 641 -8.85 14.98 -37.72
N VAL A 642 -8.10 15.49 -36.74
CA VAL A 642 -6.64 15.67 -36.84
C VAL A 642 -5.89 14.64 -36.00
N TYR A 643 -6.52 14.18 -34.92
CA TYR A 643 -5.91 13.23 -33.99
C TYR A 643 -6.95 12.21 -33.54
N VAL A 644 -6.54 10.94 -33.49
CA VAL A 644 -7.35 9.87 -32.91
C VAL A 644 -6.48 9.02 -32.00
N ASP A 645 -7.03 8.64 -30.87
CA ASP A 645 -6.36 7.81 -29.88
C ASP A 645 -7.33 6.83 -29.24
N GLU A 646 -6.83 5.64 -28.90
CA GLU A 646 -7.57 4.68 -28.10
C GLU A 646 -6.98 4.62 -26.70
N ASN A 647 -7.84 4.49 -25.69
CA ASN A 647 -7.41 4.44 -24.30
C ASN A 647 -8.16 3.36 -23.54
N LEU A 648 -7.47 2.68 -22.62
CA LEU A 648 -8.10 1.66 -21.79
C LEU A 648 -9.22 2.26 -20.93
N TYR A 649 -8.91 3.35 -20.23
CA TYR A 649 -9.86 4.14 -19.44
C TYR A 649 -9.65 5.62 -19.69
N THR A 650 -10.44 6.22 -20.58
CA THR A 650 -10.29 7.64 -20.93
C THR A 650 -10.50 8.58 -19.74
N CYS A 651 -11.25 8.16 -18.71
CA CYS A 651 -11.47 8.94 -17.49
C CYS A 651 -10.32 8.89 -16.48
N SER A 652 -9.27 8.08 -16.69
CA SER A 652 -8.12 8.03 -15.78
C SER A 652 -7.35 9.36 -15.76
N GLN A 653 -6.69 9.66 -14.65
CA GLN A 653 -5.90 10.90 -14.52
C GLN A 653 -4.79 10.99 -15.57
N ASP A 654 -4.09 9.88 -15.83
CA ASP A 654 -3.05 9.82 -16.87
C ASP A 654 -3.60 10.13 -18.26
N THR A 655 -4.79 9.61 -18.58
CA THR A 655 -5.41 9.88 -19.89
C THR A 655 -5.95 11.30 -19.97
N GLN A 656 -6.43 11.90 -18.88
CA GLN A 656 -6.81 13.31 -18.86
C GLN A 656 -5.61 14.21 -19.13
N ALA A 657 -4.46 13.94 -18.49
CA ALA A 657 -3.22 14.65 -18.79
C ALA A 657 -2.80 14.47 -20.26
N LYS A 658 -2.89 13.25 -20.79
CA LYS A 658 -2.64 12.95 -22.21
C LYS A 658 -3.57 13.73 -23.15
N ILE A 659 -4.87 13.82 -22.84
CA ILE A 659 -5.83 14.61 -23.64
C ILE A 659 -5.41 16.07 -23.65
N ARG A 660 -5.10 16.66 -22.48
CA ARG A 660 -4.63 18.05 -22.38
C ARG A 660 -3.39 18.27 -23.24
N ASP A 661 -2.39 17.40 -23.11
CA ASP A 661 -1.12 17.52 -23.82
C ASP A 661 -1.32 17.36 -25.34
N LYS A 662 -2.18 16.44 -25.78
CA LYS A 662 -2.52 16.25 -27.20
C LYS A 662 -3.36 17.39 -27.78
N VAL A 663 -4.19 18.05 -26.97
CA VAL A 663 -4.87 19.29 -27.38
C VAL A 663 -3.86 20.38 -27.70
N LEU A 664 -2.81 20.52 -26.88
CA LEU A 664 -1.74 21.49 -27.11
C LEU A 664 -0.85 21.09 -28.29
N GLU A 665 -0.38 19.84 -28.33
CA GLU A 665 0.56 19.31 -29.35
C GLU A 665 -0.02 19.37 -30.77
N HIS A 666 -1.27 18.94 -30.95
CA HIS A 666 -1.89 18.91 -32.28
C HIS A 666 -2.68 20.18 -32.61
N ASN A 667 -2.61 21.20 -31.74
CA ASN A 667 -3.40 22.42 -31.82
C ASN A 667 -4.89 22.10 -32.05
N LEU A 668 -5.46 21.19 -31.25
CA LEU A 668 -6.87 20.83 -31.35
C LEU A 668 -7.73 22.00 -30.88
N ASN A 669 -8.89 22.19 -31.50
CA ASN A 669 -9.87 23.17 -31.07
C ASN A 669 -11.25 22.58 -30.82
N ARG A 670 -11.43 21.28 -31.04
CA ARG A 670 -12.62 20.50 -30.66
C ARG A 670 -12.16 19.14 -30.13
N VAL A 671 -12.88 18.60 -29.16
CA VAL A 671 -12.58 17.28 -28.58
C VAL A 671 -13.84 16.43 -28.55
N VAL A 672 -13.72 15.20 -29.04
CA VAL A 672 -14.76 14.18 -28.99
C VAL A 672 -14.26 13.01 -28.16
N VAL A 673 -15.04 12.58 -27.16
CA VAL A 673 -14.77 11.33 -26.43
C VAL A 673 -15.89 10.32 -26.70
N ALA A 674 -15.53 9.17 -27.26
CA ALA A 674 -16.43 8.05 -27.46
C ALA A 674 -16.29 7.06 -26.31
N SER A 675 -17.23 7.09 -25.36
CA SER A 675 -17.17 6.26 -24.16
C SER A 675 -18.55 6.02 -23.53
N CYS A 676 -18.74 6.44 -22.28
CA CYS A 676 -19.94 6.26 -21.49
C CYS A 676 -20.92 7.43 -21.62
N THR A 677 -21.95 7.45 -20.77
CA THR A 677 -22.95 8.51 -20.74
C THR A 677 -22.35 9.89 -20.40
N PRO A 678 -22.76 10.97 -21.11
CA PRO A 678 -22.35 12.33 -20.76
C PRO A 678 -22.83 12.76 -19.37
N ARG A 679 -23.88 12.13 -18.83
CA ARG A 679 -24.43 12.46 -17.50
C ARG A 679 -23.43 12.27 -16.36
N THR A 680 -22.39 11.45 -16.54
CA THR A 680 -21.43 11.13 -15.49
C THR A 680 -20.11 11.86 -15.69
N HIS A 681 -19.49 11.74 -16.87
CA HIS A 681 -18.10 12.17 -17.10
C HIS A 681 -17.95 13.36 -18.05
N GLU A 682 -19.03 13.90 -18.64
CA GLU A 682 -18.91 15.12 -19.45
C GLU A 682 -18.27 16.29 -18.68
N PRO A 683 -18.68 16.60 -17.42
CA PRO A 683 -18.05 17.68 -16.66
C PRO A 683 -16.54 17.47 -16.43
N LEU A 684 -16.10 16.21 -16.31
CA LEU A 684 -14.70 15.85 -16.13
C LEU A 684 -13.88 16.24 -17.37
N PHE A 685 -14.30 15.79 -18.55
CA PHE A 685 -13.59 16.10 -19.80
C PHE A 685 -13.69 17.57 -20.19
N GLN A 686 -14.82 18.23 -19.88
CA GLN A 686 -14.94 19.68 -19.98
C GLN A 686 -13.90 20.40 -19.12
N ASP A 687 -13.62 19.91 -17.91
CA ASP A 687 -12.55 20.46 -17.07
C ASP A 687 -11.16 20.20 -17.66
N THR A 688 -10.92 18.99 -18.15
CA THR A 688 -9.65 18.62 -18.80
C THR A 688 -9.30 19.54 -19.98
N ILE A 689 -10.25 19.83 -20.87
CA ILE A 689 -9.94 20.70 -22.02
C ILE A 689 -9.78 22.17 -21.62
N ARG A 690 -10.38 22.59 -20.50
CA ARG A 690 -10.14 23.93 -19.92
C ARG A 690 -8.72 24.08 -19.40
N GLU A 691 -8.12 23.02 -18.87
CA GLU A 691 -6.69 23.01 -18.52
C GLU A 691 -5.77 23.14 -19.74
N ALA A 692 -6.27 22.86 -20.93
CA ALA A 692 -5.56 23.12 -22.19
C ALA A 692 -5.91 24.49 -22.80
N GLY A 693 -6.68 25.32 -22.10
CA GLY A 693 -7.12 26.64 -22.58
C GLY A 693 -8.30 26.61 -23.56
N LEU A 694 -9.00 25.49 -23.73
CA LEU A 694 -10.21 25.45 -24.57
C LEU A 694 -11.49 25.75 -23.77
N ASN A 695 -12.45 26.38 -24.43
CA ASN A 695 -13.79 26.55 -23.89
C ASN A 695 -14.44 25.16 -23.63
N PRO A 696 -15.06 24.92 -22.46
CA PRO A 696 -15.61 23.60 -22.12
C PRO A 696 -16.70 23.12 -23.10
N TYR A 697 -17.38 24.03 -23.78
CA TYR A 697 -18.46 23.68 -24.70
C TYR A 697 -18.00 23.34 -26.11
N LEU A 698 -16.68 23.30 -26.34
CA LEU A 698 -16.05 22.75 -27.55
C LEU A 698 -15.81 21.24 -27.46
N PHE A 699 -16.29 20.63 -26.37
CA PHE A 699 -16.31 19.20 -26.13
C PHE A 699 -17.63 18.57 -26.61
N GLU A 700 -17.56 17.35 -27.16
CA GLU A 700 -18.70 16.47 -27.40
C GLU A 700 -18.40 15.07 -26.88
N MET A 701 -19.41 14.40 -26.34
CA MET A 701 -19.30 13.02 -25.88
C MET A 701 -20.29 12.14 -26.61
N THR A 702 -19.85 10.97 -27.05
CA THR A 702 -20.73 9.96 -27.65
C THR A 702 -20.75 8.70 -26.81
N ASN A 703 -21.96 8.19 -26.55
CA ASN A 703 -22.18 7.09 -25.63
C ASN A 703 -22.19 5.75 -26.37
N ILE A 704 -21.01 5.18 -26.56
CA ILE A 704 -20.85 3.84 -27.16
C ILE A 704 -20.85 2.72 -26.12
N ARG A 705 -21.27 3.01 -24.87
CA ARG A 705 -21.37 2.02 -23.78
C ARG A 705 -22.81 1.69 -23.42
N GLU A 706 -23.49 2.57 -22.68
CA GLU A 706 -24.86 2.32 -22.24
C GLU A 706 -25.86 2.28 -23.40
N GLN A 707 -25.57 3.00 -24.49
CA GLN A 707 -26.44 3.04 -25.67
C GLN A 707 -26.00 2.11 -26.80
N ASP A 708 -24.91 1.36 -26.62
CA ASP A 708 -24.35 0.51 -27.69
C ASP A 708 -23.80 -0.81 -27.12
N SER A 709 -22.56 -0.85 -26.62
CA SER A 709 -21.91 -2.11 -26.22
C SER A 709 -22.73 -2.96 -25.22
N TRP A 710 -23.36 -2.34 -24.21
CA TRP A 710 -24.10 -3.08 -23.19
C TRP A 710 -25.43 -3.65 -23.68
N VAL A 711 -26.05 -3.02 -24.65
CA VAL A 711 -27.38 -3.42 -25.17
C VAL A 711 -27.29 -4.32 -26.39
N HIS A 712 -26.11 -4.42 -27.01
CA HIS A 712 -25.85 -5.22 -28.22
C HIS A 712 -24.80 -6.32 -28.00
N LYS A 713 -24.66 -6.85 -26.78
CA LYS A 713 -23.66 -7.89 -26.43
C LYS A 713 -23.69 -9.10 -27.37
N GLY A 714 -24.87 -9.46 -27.90
CA GLY A 714 -25.06 -10.58 -28.82
C GLY A 714 -24.79 -10.26 -30.30
N GLU A 715 -24.54 -9.01 -30.66
CA GLU A 715 -24.39 -8.55 -32.05
C GLU A 715 -23.16 -7.61 -32.23
N PRO A 716 -21.92 -8.09 -32.04
CA PRO A 716 -20.70 -7.25 -32.03
C PRO A 716 -20.45 -6.46 -33.32
N GLU A 717 -20.78 -7.02 -34.48
CA GLU A 717 -20.63 -6.37 -35.78
C GLU A 717 -21.59 -5.18 -35.92
N VAL A 718 -22.83 -5.34 -35.47
CA VAL A 718 -23.86 -4.29 -35.45
C VAL A 718 -23.48 -3.21 -34.47
N ALA A 719 -23.02 -3.59 -33.26
CA ALA A 719 -22.53 -2.65 -32.27
C ALA A 719 -21.35 -1.82 -32.81
N THR A 720 -20.39 -2.46 -33.49
CA THR A 720 -19.25 -1.75 -34.08
C THR A 720 -19.68 -0.77 -35.18
N ALA A 721 -20.62 -1.14 -36.04
CA ALA A 721 -21.15 -0.24 -37.06
C ALA A 721 -21.88 0.96 -36.42
N LYS A 722 -22.70 0.69 -35.41
CA LYS A 722 -23.40 1.73 -34.64
C LYS A 722 -22.44 2.68 -33.94
N ALA A 723 -21.37 2.17 -33.31
CA ALA A 723 -20.34 2.99 -32.68
C ALA A 723 -19.69 3.97 -33.68
N LYS A 724 -19.40 3.51 -34.91
CA LYS A 724 -18.86 4.36 -35.98
C LYS A 724 -19.81 5.48 -36.34
N ASP A 725 -21.09 5.17 -36.57
CA ASP A 725 -22.10 6.18 -36.88
C ASP A 725 -22.25 7.21 -35.75
N MET A 726 -22.26 6.73 -34.50
CA MET A 726 -22.35 7.58 -33.31
C MET A 726 -21.12 8.49 -33.15
N ILE A 727 -19.92 8.04 -33.52
CA ILE A 727 -18.71 8.86 -33.57
C ILE A 727 -18.81 9.89 -34.70
N ALA A 728 -19.26 9.49 -35.89
CA ALA A 728 -19.44 10.40 -37.03
C ALA A 728 -20.42 11.53 -36.69
N MET A 729 -21.55 11.21 -36.05
CA MET A 729 -22.54 12.18 -35.58
C MET A 729 -21.93 13.16 -34.56
N ALA A 730 -21.15 12.66 -33.61
CA ALA A 730 -20.52 13.50 -32.60
C ALA A 730 -19.43 14.41 -33.18
N VAL A 731 -18.61 13.92 -34.11
CA VAL A 731 -17.62 14.72 -34.85
C VAL A 731 -18.31 15.81 -35.67
N ALA A 732 -19.37 15.46 -36.41
CA ALA A 732 -20.14 16.44 -37.19
C ALA A 732 -20.71 17.56 -36.30
N LYS A 733 -21.26 17.20 -35.12
CA LYS A 733 -21.75 18.18 -34.14
C LYS A 733 -20.63 19.01 -33.53
N ALA A 734 -19.50 18.40 -33.17
CA ALA A 734 -18.36 19.09 -32.57
C ALA A 734 -17.78 20.17 -33.48
N ARG A 735 -17.69 19.90 -34.80
CA ARG A 735 -17.23 20.88 -35.78
C ARG A 735 -18.07 22.16 -35.80
N LEU A 736 -19.38 22.02 -35.64
CA LEU A 736 -20.32 23.16 -35.64
C LEU A 736 -20.43 23.87 -34.27
N ARG A 737 -19.83 23.32 -33.21
CA ARG A 737 -19.85 23.96 -31.89
C ARG A 737 -19.07 25.26 -31.90
N ARG A 738 -19.55 26.20 -31.10
CA ARG A 738 -18.93 27.49 -30.82
C ARG A 738 -18.68 27.60 -29.32
N PRO A 739 -17.69 28.39 -28.88
CA PRO A 739 -17.52 28.72 -27.47
C PRO A 739 -18.82 29.29 -26.91
N ILE A 740 -19.25 28.79 -25.75
CA ILE A 740 -20.39 29.33 -25.01
C ILE A 740 -19.89 29.71 -23.63
N HIS A 741 -20.37 30.84 -23.10
CA HIS A 741 -20.01 31.27 -21.76
C HIS A 741 -21.20 31.06 -20.83
N ARG A 742 -20.93 30.52 -19.64
CA ARG A 742 -21.94 30.34 -18.60
C ARG A 742 -22.38 31.71 -18.11
N GLN A 743 -23.69 31.97 -18.15
CA GLN A 743 -24.25 33.10 -17.44
C GLN A 743 -24.22 32.81 -15.94
N LYS A 744 -23.85 33.83 -15.15
CA LYS A 744 -23.93 33.78 -13.69
C LYS A 744 -25.30 34.33 -13.29
N PHE A 745 -26.00 33.61 -12.44
CA PHE A 745 -27.27 34.04 -11.87
C PHE A 745 -27.13 34.06 -10.35
N ASP A 746 -27.80 35.02 -9.72
CA ASP A 746 -27.90 35.06 -8.25
C ASP A 746 -28.78 33.90 -7.76
N LEU A 747 -28.33 33.26 -6.68
CA LEU A 747 -29.01 32.15 -6.06
C LEU A 747 -29.93 32.66 -4.94
N ALA A 748 -31.16 32.16 -4.88
CA ALA A 748 -31.98 32.31 -3.69
C ALA A 748 -31.43 31.40 -2.58
N HIS A 749 -30.92 31.99 -1.50
CA HIS A 749 -30.31 31.27 -0.37
C HIS A 749 -31.36 30.76 0.66
N SER A 750 -32.44 30.20 0.15
CA SER A 750 -33.52 29.58 0.94
C SER A 750 -33.94 28.24 0.33
N ALA A 751 -34.60 27.40 1.12
CA ALA A 751 -35.02 26.07 0.71
C ALA A 751 -36.52 25.83 0.97
N LEU A 752 -37.18 25.11 0.07
CA LEU A 752 -38.51 24.56 0.29
C LEU A 752 -38.39 23.08 0.66
N VAL A 753 -38.92 22.67 1.80
CA VAL A 753 -39.01 21.27 2.22
C VAL A 753 -40.47 20.84 2.20
N ILE A 754 -40.78 19.82 1.39
CA ILE A 754 -42.14 19.30 1.20
C ILE A 754 -42.30 18.01 2.02
N GLY A 755 -43.06 18.07 3.10
CA GLY A 755 -43.36 16.98 4.02
C GLY A 755 -42.79 17.22 5.42
N GLY A 756 -43.66 17.36 6.42
CA GLY A 756 -43.33 17.57 7.83
C GLY A 756 -43.05 16.29 8.63
N GLY A 757 -42.67 15.20 7.97
CA GLY A 757 -42.22 13.97 8.64
C GLY A 757 -40.78 14.08 9.18
N LEU A 758 -40.29 13.03 9.84
CA LEU A 758 -38.94 13.00 10.41
C LEU A 758 -37.85 13.42 9.41
N SER A 759 -37.89 12.90 8.18
CA SER A 759 -36.91 13.23 7.14
C SER A 759 -36.94 14.71 6.75
N GLY A 760 -38.13 15.30 6.58
CA GLY A 760 -38.27 16.70 6.22
C GLY A 760 -37.90 17.64 7.35
N MET A 761 -38.32 17.34 8.58
CA MET A 761 -37.89 18.11 9.76
C MET A 761 -36.37 18.05 9.97
N THR A 762 -35.74 16.89 9.79
CA THR A 762 -34.28 16.74 9.90
C THR A 762 -33.56 17.54 8.81
N ALA A 763 -34.06 17.51 7.57
CA ALA A 763 -33.49 18.29 6.47
C ALA A 763 -33.64 19.80 6.72
N ALA A 764 -34.79 20.25 7.22
CA ALA A 764 -35.04 21.64 7.56
C ALA A 764 -34.12 22.13 8.68
N LEU A 765 -33.98 21.35 9.75
CA LEU A 765 -33.07 21.66 10.85
C LEU A 765 -31.62 21.77 10.38
N ASN A 766 -31.13 20.81 9.60
CA ASN A 766 -29.75 20.84 9.13
C ASN A 766 -29.45 22.05 8.23
N LEU A 767 -30.37 22.41 7.33
CA LEU A 767 -30.23 23.61 6.49
C LEU A 767 -30.28 24.91 7.32
N ALA A 768 -31.18 24.99 8.30
CA ALA A 768 -31.28 26.14 9.19
C ALA A 768 -30.04 26.30 10.09
N GLU A 769 -29.48 25.20 10.58
CA GLU A 769 -28.21 25.17 11.34
C GLU A 769 -27.01 25.57 10.48
N GLN A 770 -27.08 25.32 9.18
CA GLN A 770 -26.13 25.83 8.20
C GLN A 770 -26.31 27.33 7.88
N GLY A 771 -27.37 27.97 8.38
CA GLY A 771 -27.65 29.40 8.23
C GLY A 771 -28.61 29.75 7.10
N PHE A 772 -29.30 28.79 6.49
CA PHE A 772 -30.25 29.05 5.40
C PHE A 772 -31.69 29.18 5.90
N GLU A 773 -32.49 30.01 5.23
CA GLU A 773 -33.93 30.10 5.45
C GLU A 773 -34.63 28.86 4.87
N VAL A 774 -35.61 28.31 5.60
CA VAL A 774 -36.32 27.10 5.19
C VAL A 774 -37.83 27.27 5.32
N TYR A 775 -38.55 26.95 4.25
CA TYR A 775 -40.00 26.85 4.24
C TYR A 775 -40.38 25.36 4.35
N LEU A 776 -40.93 24.94 5.49
CA LEU A 776 -41.36 23.56 5.73
C LEU A 776 -42.86 23.43 5.50
N VAL A 777 -43.27 22.65 4.51
CA VAL A 777 -44.68 22.49 4.10
C VAL A 777 -45.20 21.13 4.52
N GLU A 778 -46.28 21.10 5.28
CA GLU A 778 -46.98 19.88 5.70
C GLU A 778 -48.46 19.94 5.32
N LYS A 779 -48.94 18.86 4.70
CA LYS A 779 -50.34 18.75 4.24
C LYS A 779 -51.33 18.62 5.41
N SER A 780 -50.89 17.99 6.49
CA SER A 780 -51.67 17.72 7.69
C SER A 780 -51.63 18.95 8.61
N ASP A 781 -52.44 18.95 9.66
CA ASP A 781 -52.44 20.00 10.67
C ASP A 781 -51.29 19.92 11.66
N GLU A 782 -50.62 18.77 11.73
CA GLU A 782 -49.51 18.49 12.64
C GLU A 782 -48.28 17.93 11.90
N LEU A 783 -47.10 18.18 12.47
CA LEU A 783 -45.84 17.56 12.05
C LEU A 783 -45.73 16.11 12.58
N GLY A 784 -44.78 15.36 12.02
CA GLY A 784 -44.33 14.07 12.53
C GLY A 784 -44.49 12.89 11.56
N GLY A 785 -45.44 12.98 10.62
CA GLY A 785 -45.68 11.93 9.63
C GLY A 785 -45.89 10.55 10.26
N HIS A 786 -45.28 9.50 9.69
CA HIS A 786 -45.41 8.13 10.21
C HIS A 786 -44.81 7.93 11.61
N LEU A 787 -43.87 8.78 12.05
CA LEU A 787 -43.26 8.63 13.37
C LEU A 787 -44.29 8.76 14.49
N ARG A 788 -45.42 9.46 14.25
CA ARG A 788 -46.56 9.53 15.18
C ARG A 788 -47.20 8.17 15.50
N GLN A 789 -46.96 7.16 14.68
CA GLN A 789 -47.53 5.83 14.82
C GLN A 789 -46.52 4.81 15.37
N ILE A 790 -45.27 5.22 15.60
CA ILE A 790 -44.17 4.35 16.02
C ILE A 790 -43.75 4.76 17.44
N TYR A 791 -44.03 3.93 18.43
CA TYR A 791 -43.77 4.27 19.83
C TYR A 791 -42.38 3.84 20.31
N TYR A 792 -41.94 2.65 19.91
CA TYR A 792 -40.66 2.09 20.31
C TYR A 792 -39.93 1.49 19.12
N THR A 793 -38.60 1.54 19.16
CA THR A 793 -37.74 0.82 18.22
C THR A 793 -37.55 -0.63 18.64
N LEU A 794 -36.89 -1.45 17.82
CA LEU A 794 -36.59 -2.85 18.14
C LEU A 794 -35.67 -3.00 19.35
N SER A 795 -34.86 -1.99 19.65
CA SER A 795 -34.00 -1.87 20.84
C SER A 795 -34.74 -1.34 22.07
N GLY A 796 -36.01 -0.96 21.93
CA GLY A 796 -36.83 -0.38 23.01
C GLY A 796 -36.70 1.13 23.18
N SER A 797 -36.00 1.83 22.29
CA SER A 797 -35.84 3.30 22.37
C SER A 797 -37.15 4.02 22.09
N ASP A 798 -37.41 5.11 22.82
CA ASP A 798 -38.64 5.91 22.70
C ASP A 798 -38.62 6.80 21.44
N ALA A 799 -39.40 6.40 20.45
CA ALA A 799 -39.52 7.13 19.18
C ALA A 799 -40.43 8.38 19.30
N GLN A 800 -41.33 8.43 20.28
CA GLN A 800 -42.14 9.62 20.54
C GLN A 800 -41.34 10.73 21.22
N ALA A 801 -40.39 10.38 22.08
CA ALA A 801 -39.44 11.35 22.65
C ALA A 801 -38.60 12.02 21.55
N LEU A 802 -38.09 11.24 20.57
CA LEU A 802 -37.41 11.79 19.40
C LEU A 802 -38.30 12.75 18.61
N LEU A 803 -39.56 12.36 18.36
CA LEU A 803 -40.51 13.18 17.63
C LEU A 803 -40.75 14.53 18.33
N ALA A 804 -41.07 14.49 19.63
CA ALA A 804 -41.34 15.68 20.42
C ALA A 804 -40.15 16.64 20.43
N GLU A 805 -38.93 16.12 20.62
CA GLU A 805 -37.72 16.93 20.59
C GLU A 805 -37.44 17.53 19.20
N THR A 806 -37.66 16.75 18.14
CA THR A 806 -37.46 17.24 16.76
C THR A 806 -38.46 18.35 16.41
N MET A 807 -39.74 18.18 16.76
CA MET A 807 -40.77 19.20 16.55
C MET A 807 -40.43 20.48 17.33
N ARG A 808 -40.07 20.35 18.61
CA ARG A 808 -39.66 21.48 19.45
C ARG A 808 -38.49 22.25 18.84
N ARG A 809 -37.48 21.56 18.33
CA ARG A 809 -36.33 22.19 17.65
C ARG A 809 -36.74 22.92 16.37
N VAL A 810 -37.66 22.36 15.59
CA VAL A 810 -38.19 22.99 14.38
C VAL A 810 -38.95 24.27 14.73
N GLU A 811 -39.84 24.21 15.72
CA GLU A 811 -40.69 25.33 16.12
C GLU A 811 -39.90 26.48 16.78
N LEU A 812 -38.80 26.18 17.48
CA LEU A 812 -37.94 27.17 18.12
C LEU A 812 -36.92 27.80 17.16
N ASN A 813 -36.72 27.26 15.96
CA ASN A 813 -35.71 27.77 15.03
C ASN A 813 -36.30 28.90 14.17
N GLU A 814 -35.80 30.12 14.37
CA GLU A 814 -36.29 31.33 13.69
C GLU A 814 -36.14 31.31 12.15
N ARG A 815 -35.25 30.45 11.61
CA ARG A 815 -35.06 30.30 10.16
C ARG A 815 -36.00 29.29 9.51
N ILE A 816 -36.81 28.57 10.30
CA ILE A 816 -37.75 27.57 9.79
C ILE A 816 -39.18 28.11 9.84
N HIS A 817 -39.75 28.33 8.67
CA HIS A 817 -41.13 28.79 8.50
C HIS A 817 -42.03 27.60 8.22
N VAL A 818 -42.79 27.18 9.22
CA VAL A 818 -43.67 26.01 9.12
C VAL A 818 -45.05 26.40 8.58
N TYR A 819 -45.49 25.69 7.54
CA TYR A 819 -46.82 25.80 6.96
C TYR A 819 -47.54 24.45 7.06
N THR A 820 -48.42 24.30 8.03
CA THR A 820 -49.34 23.15 8.12
C THR A 820 -50.62 23.42 7.33
N LYS A 821 -51.40 22.36 7.08
CA LYS A 821 -52.58 22.39 6.19
C LYS A 821 -52.26 23.03 4.84
N ALA A 822 -51.07 22.74 4.33
CA ALA A 822 -50.48 23.40 3.17
C ALA A 822 -50.13 22.39 2.09
N THR A 823 -50.45 22.70 0.83
CA THR A 823 -50.08 21.86 -0.32
C THR A 823 -49.40 22.70 -1.39
N VAL A 824 -48.37 22.13 -2.03
CA VAL A 824 -47.73 22.76 -3.20
C VAL A 824 -48.64 22.54 -4.41
N GLN A 825 -49.08 23.62 -5.05
CA GLN A 825 -49.94 23.58 -6.24
C GLN A 825 -49.13 23.69 -7.53
N GLU A 826 -48.13 24.57 -7.54
CA GLU A 826 -47.33 24.87 -8.71
C GLU A 826 -45.88 25.10 -8.31
N VAL A 827 -44.97 24.64 -9.17
CA VAL A 827 -43.53 24.89 -9.05
C VAL A 827 -43.05 25.39 -10.41
N GLY A 828 -42.54 26.61 -10.45
CA GLY A 828 -41.89 27.20 -11.62
C GLY A 828 -40.46 27.67 -11.30
N GLY A 829 -39.81 28.29 -12.28
CA GLY A 829 -38.44 28.78 -12.17
C GLY A 829 -37.38 27.78 -12.64
N TYR A 830 -36.15 27.96 -12.19
CA TYR A 830 -34.98 27.16 -12.59
C TYR A 830 -34.05 26.90 -11.40
N VAL A 831 -33.05 26.05 -11.60
CA VAL A 831 -32.06 25.68 -10.56
C VAL A 831 -31.51 26.93 -9.89
N GLY A 832 -31.69 27.05 -8.57
CA GLY A 832 -31.23 28.19 -7.79
C GLY A 832 -32.20 29.36 -7.68
N LYS A 833 -33.29 29.37 -8.43
CA LYS A 833 -34.34 30.40 -8.38
C LYS A 833 -35.70 29.81 -8.77
N TYR A 834 -36.26 29.01 -7.88
CA TYR A 834 -37.59 28.45 -7.98
C TYR A 834 -38.63 29.40 -7.37
N ARG A 835 -39.85 29.31 -7.88
CA ARG A 835 -41.04 29.91 -7.28
C ARG A 835 -42.09 28.83 -7.09
N SER A 836 -42.55 28.64 -5.86
CA SER A 836 -43.59 27.66 -5.53
C SER A 836 -44.82 28.32 -4.95
N THR A 837 -45.97 27.91 -5.46
CA THR A 837 -47.28 28.39 -5.00
C THR A 837 -47.86 27.39 -4.02
N LEU A 838 -48.03 27.81 -2.76
CA LEU A 838 -48.69 27.06 -1.72
C LEU A 838 -50.19 27.38 -1.67
N LEU A 839 -50.99 26.36 -1.39
CA LEU A 839 -52.39 26.48 -1.01
C LEU A 839 -52.54 26.11 0.46
N LEU A 840 -52.84 27.11 1.28
CA LEU A 840 -53.03 27.02 2.72
C LEU A 840 -54.53 26.91 3.04
N ASP A 841 -54.91 26.04 3.96
CA ASP A 841 -56.23 26.05 4.58
C ASP A 841 -56.17 26.75 5.94
N ARG A 842 -56.67 27.99 5.99
CA ARG A 842 -56.79 28.78 7.22
C ARG A 842 -58.27 28.88 7.59
N ASN A 843 -58.70 28.09 8.58
CA ASN A 843 -60.07 28.08 9.09
C ASN A 843 -61.16 27.87 8.01
N GLY A 844 -60.90 27.00 7.02
CA GLY A 844 -61.82 26.70 5.94
C GLY A 844 -61.72 27.65 4.73
N GLN A 845 -60.86 28.67 4.79
CA GLN A 845 -60.55 29.54 3.67
C GLN A 845 -59.23 29.14 3.01
N LYS A 846 -59.28 28.95 1.69
CA LYS A 846 -58.12 28.64 0.86
C LYS A 846 -57.34 29.91 0.52
N VAL A 847 -56.11 30.02 1.04
CA VAL A 847 -55.21 31.16 0.80
C VAL A 847 -54.04 30.71 -0.07
N ARG A 848 -53.71 31.50 -1.09
CA ARG A 848 -52.53 31.27 -1.93
C ARG A 848 -51.33 32.07 -1.39
N LEU A 849 -50.17 31.43 -1.35
CA LEU A 849 -48.91 32.05 -0.94
C LEU A 849 -47.80 31.64 -1.91
N ASP A 850 -47.13 32.62 -2.50
CA ASP A 850 -45.99 32.37 -3.38
C ASP A 850 -44.69 32.51 -2.60
N LEU A 851 -43.79 31.55 -2.76
CA LEU A 851 -42.48 31.50 -2.11
C LEU A 851 -41.37 31.39 -3.15
N GLU A 852 -40.31 32.18 -3.00
CA GLU A 852 -39.08 32.06 -3.79
C GLU A 852 -38.01 31.32 -2.98
N HIS A 853 -37.34 30.36 -3.61
CA HIS A 853 -36.30 29.55 -2.98
C HIS A 853 -35.32 28.96 -4.01
N GLY A 854 -34.14 28.55 -3.56
CA GLY A 854 -33.08 28.05 -4.44
C GLY A 854 -33.13 26.54 -4.66
N VAL A 855 -33.71 25.80 -3.72
CA VAL A 855 -33.73 24.34 -3.72
C VAL A 855 -35.04 23.79 -3.15
N ILE A 856 -35.46 22.65 -3.69
CA ILE A 856 -36.64 21.90 -3.23
C ILE A 856 -36.18 20.54 -2.71
N ILE A 857 -36.57 20.19 -1.49
CA ILE A 857 -36.41 18.86 -0.91
C ILE A 857 -37.79 18.21 -0.80
N VAL A 858 -37.96 17.06 -1.46
CA VAL A 858 -39.20 16.27 -1.39
C VAL A 858 -39.03 15.17 -0.35
N ALA A 859 -39.71 15.30 0.79
CA ALA A 859 -39.64 14.40 1.94
C ALA A 859 -41.03 13.89 2.35
N THR A 860 -41.87 13.55 1.36
CA THR A 860 -43.29 13.21 1.56
C THR A 860 -43.55 11.82 2.14
N GLY A 861 -42.50 11.03 2.40
CA GLY A 861 -42.61 9.66 2.90
C GLY A 861 -43.23 8.69 1.88
N ALA A 862 -43.78 7.59 2.39
CA ALA A 862 -44.45 6.55 1.60
C ALA A 862 -45.92 6.43 2.01
N GLN A 863 -46.70 5.61 1.30
CA GLN A 863 -48.04 5.21 1.73
C GLN A 863 -48.07 3.70 1.93
N LYS A 864 -48.88 3.22 2.88
CA LYS A 864 -49.12 1.79 3.05
C LYS A 864 -49.74 1.23 1.78
N ALA A 865 -49.11 0.21 1.19
CA ALA A 865 -49.74 -0.57 0.14
C ALA A 865 -50.96 -1.30 0.71
N VAL A 866 -52.10 -1.18 0.05
CA VAL A 866 -53.32 -1.94 0.37
C VAL A 866 -53.36 -3.11 -0.62
N PRO A 867 -52.94 -4.33 -0.20
CA PRO A 867 -52.90 -5.46 -1.12
C PRO A 867 -54.31 -5.83 -1.57
N THR A 868 -54.48 -6.08 -2.88
CA THR A 868 -55.74 -6.58 -3.46
C THR A 868 -55.86 -8.10 -3.41
N SER A 869 -54.75 -8.79 -3.13
CA SER A 869 -54.66 -10.24 -2.89
C SER A 869 -53.47 -10.52 -1.96
N TYR A 870 -53.51 -11.66 -1.28
CA TYR A 870 -52.40 -12.12 -0.43
C TYR A 870 -51.21 -12.56 -1.27
#